data_AF-A0A925J8Y2-F1
#
_entry.id   AF-A0A925J8Y2-F1
#
_cell.length_a   1.000
_cell.length_b   1.000
_cell.length_c   1.000
_cell.angle_alpha   90.00
_cell.angle_beta   90.00
_cell.angle_gamma   90.00
#
_symmetry.space_group_name_H-M   'P 1'
#
loop_
_entity.id
_entity.type
_entity.pdbx_description
1 polymer ?
#
loop_
_entity_poly.entity_id
_entity_poly.type
_entity_poly.pdbx_seq_one_letter_code
_entity_poly.pdbx_strand_id
1 'polypeptide(L)'
;AEKRHAAVAPSPRLRSIGAMGEEPSVEAIIQSPPSRSPVTLGAQGGLLVGSMSDGVQEVWLHPLCVVGGGITVAGPSSLTATSATASSVHLARTLRDSSGGQWREVAFLHGTAPEFVYVLSPVDAVTPRPPDRATIGVEFRMPLRRQWPFPASALVPLRAELRREEARASVLVTGRDGAHVAACFIDGAIDVSVIDDESAPMVRAIAAPGATLRLVVRASSSGTREIAPATSDVWGALQERIDALHGLRERATRLSSGDAALDDAWAGACARLANFMVVAPSGGRGLVAGYAGSRSGWNVSRPGYAWFFGRDACWTIDALLAVGLFAEARDAITLLAQTMDVTGKVFHELTISGVAHYDAADSTPLFLRAVGAYAEWTGDVDALTAWWPHVLRAFAFVEACDRDGDGLPENTGVGHGWIEMGPLGGGAVTSYVAAIWIDALRRLVPVAAHLGDDGTAARMRAVLARAEHAVESLRGPDGVLALHRDAHGRLSSDRTAMATVPIALGVGASSSDHELLRDLASPRFSAPWGLRMLPVDDPRYDPVAYHAGSAWPLFTGWAALADCATGAVDRGLARVQSLGSYAQAEGTGGFAEVLNGDTGARAGVCPDQAWSAAMILTPIVRGVAGLVPDALNGRCTIRARVPSAAGTLRLHGVRVGETRFDLHWARADGECSLIATHREGPSIELDVPVDASARETTRGSGRPLATSGGMLRRSDGKQWCSRETPISWTVPDEGPR
;
A
#
# COMPACT_ATOMS: atom_id res chain seq x y z
N ALA A 1 4.40 56.99 -38.31
CA ALA A 1 4.14 55.84 -39.20
C ALA A 1 2.90 55.12 -38.70
N GLU A 2 1.78 55.41 -39.35
CA GLU A 2 0.47 54.82 -39.08
C GLU A 2 0.37 53.39 -39.62
N LYS A 3 -0.37 52.57 -38.87
CA LYS A 3 -1.31 51.47 -39.24
C LYS A 3 -1.19 50.77 -40.61
N ARG A 4 -1.15 49.43 -40.55
CA ARG A 4 -2.17 48.43 -41.03
C ARG A 4 -1.65 47.01 -40.71
N HIS A 5 -2.22 46.27 -39.75
CA HIS A 5 -3.37 45.34 -39.81
C HIS A 5 -3.30 44.21 -40.86
N ALA A 6 -3.13 42.97 -40.36
CA ALA A 6 -3.80 41.75 -40.82
C ALA A 6 -3.93 40.78 -39.62
N ALA A 7 -5.00 39.98 -39.64
CA ALA A 7 -5.69 39.38 -38.49
C ALA A 7 -5.22 37.97 -38.07
N VAL A 8 -5.38 37.64 -36.78
CA VAL A 8 -5.50 36.26 -36.27
C VAL A 8 -6.63 36.23 -35.23
N ALA A 9 -7.52 35.25 -35.37
CA ALA A 9 -8.78 35.10 -34.62
C ALA A 9 -8.60 34.73 -33.13
N PRO A 10 -9.55 35.08 -32.24
CA PRO A 10 -9.47 34.76 -30.81
C PRO A 10 -10.01 33.35 -30.50
N SER A 11 -9.23 32.57 -29.76
CA SER A 11 -9.71 31.37 -29.03
C SER A 11 -10.60 31.79 -27.85
N PRO A 12 -11.66 31.04 -27.50
CA PRO A 12 -12.69 31.48 -26.58
C PRO A 12 -12.19 31.61 -25.14
N ARG A 13 -12.47 32.76 -24.54
CA ARG A 13 -12.17 33.10 -23.15
C ARG A 13 -12.94 32.22 -22.17
N LEU A 14 -12.21 31.80 -21.14
CA LEU A 14 -12.63 31.54 -19.76
C LEU A 14 -13.96 32.23 -19.41
N ARG A 15 -14.95 31.42 -19.01
CA ARG A 15 -16.10 31.91 -18.24
C ARG A 15 -15.72 31.93 -16.76
N SER A 16 -15.89 33.10 -16.17
CA SER A 16 -15.85 33.42 -14.75
C SER A 16 -16.71 32.46 -13.92
N ILE A 17 -16.13 31.86 -12.89
CA ILE A 17 -16.86 31.21 -11.79
C ILE A 17 -17.24 32.31 -10.81
N GLY A 18 -18.53 32.69 -10.81
CA GLY A 18 -19.13 33.62 -9.87
C GLY A 18 -20.58 33.19 -9.61
N ALA A 19 -20.98 33.29 -8.34
CA ALA A 19 -22.29 33.00 -7.75
C ALA A 19 -22.64 31.50 -7.61
N MET A 20 -22.39 30.98 -6.39
CA MET A 20 -23.13 29.86 -5.83
C MET A 20 -24.59 30.27 -5.66
N GLY A 21 -25.49 29.51 -6.27
CA GLY A 21 -26.94 29.60 -6.10
C GLY A 21 -27.54 28.26 -6.49
N GLU A 22 -28.29 27.68 -5.54
CA GLU A 22 -29.05 26.42 -5.57
C GLU A 22 -28.26 25.14 -5.28
N GLU A 23 -28.37 24.73 -4.00
CA GLU A 23 -28.00 23.43 -3.44
C GLU A 23 -28.73 22.29 -4.16
N PRO A 24 -28.09 21.13 -4.38
CA PRO A 24 -28.83 19.92 -4.75
C PRO A 24 -29.72 19.50 -3.57
N SER A 25 -31.01 19.31 -3.86
CA SER A 25 -32.06 18.93 -2.89
C SER A 25 -31.66 17.70 -2.07
N VAL A 26 -31.42 17.92 -0.78
CA VAL A 26 -31.18 16.90 0.24
C VAL A 26 -32.55 16.42 0.73
N GLU A 27 -33.09 15.36 0.14
CA GLU A 27 -34.14 14.58 0.80
C GLU A 27 -34.04 13.11 0.38
N ALA A 28 -33.95 12.24 1.40
CA ALA A 28 -33.84 10.79 1.36
C ALA A 28 -32.46 10.16 1.05
N ILE A 29 -31.48 10.41 1.93
CA ILE A 29 -30.56 9.33 2.33
C ILE A 29 -30.94 8.98 3.76
N ILE A 30 -31.37 7.75 4.00
CA ILE A 30 -31.48 7.18 5.35
C ILE A 30 -30.06 7.22 5.92
N GLN A 31 -29.74 8.25 6.70
CA GLN A 31 -28.43 8.41 7.33
C GLN A 31 -28.31 7.36 8.43
N SER A 32 -27.72 6.21 8.09
CA SER A 32 -27.15 5.34 9.10
C SER A 32 -26.16 6.15 9.93
N PRO A 33 -26.11 5.96 11.26
CA PRO A 33 -25.15 6.67 12.09
C PRO A 33 -23.72 6.42 11.59
N PRO A 34 -22.80 7.40 11.70
CA PRO A 34 -21.42 7.23 11.29
C PRO A 34 -20.79 5.97 11.88
N SER A 35 -20.08 5.20 11.05
CA SER A 35 -19.48 3.93 11.47
C SER A 35 -18.46 4.11 12.60
N ARG A 36 -18.43 3.15 13.53
CA ARG A 36 -17.39 3.03 14.55
C ARG A 36 -16.14 2.30 14.05
N SER A 37 -16.14 1.82 12.79
CA SER A 37 -14.99 1.15 12.21
C SER A 37 -13.74 2.04 12.25
N PRO A 38 -12.56 1.49 12.58
CA PRO A 38 -11.33 2.25 12.62
C PRO A 38 -11.00 2.89 11.27
N VAL A 39 -10.62 4.17 11.33
CA VAL A 39 -10.09 4.98 10.23
C VAL A 39 -8.65 5.35 10.55
N THR A 40 -7.78 5.21 9.56
CA THR A 40 -6.35 5.57 9.64
C THR A 40 -6.02 6.57 8.54
N LEU A 41 -5.18 7.56 8.85
CA LEU A 41 -4.59 8.49 7.89
C LEU A 41 -3.07 8.49 8.07
N GLY A 42 -2.35 8.09 7.02
CA GLY A 42 -0.89 8.10 6.99
C GLY A 42 -0.31 9.36 6.35
N ALA A 43 0.90 9.70 6.76
CA ALA A 43 1.75 10.73 6.16
C ALA A 43 3.22 10.35 6.37
N GLN A 44 4.14 11.03 5.67
CA GLN A 44 5.57 10.72 5.80
C GLN A 44 6.09 10.84 7.24
N GLY A 45 5.54 11.78 8.01
CA GLY A 45 5.94 12.08 9.39
C GLY A 45 4.91 11.68 10.45
N GLY A 46 3.83 10.97 10.12
CA GLY A 46 2.84 10.64 11.13
C GLY A 46 1.70 9.71 10.73
N LEU A 47 0.91 9.36 11.74
CA LEU A 47 -0.29 8.54 11.67
C LEU A 47 -1.38 9.17 12.55
N LEU A 48 -2.59 9.30 11.99
CA LEU A 48 -3.81 9.62 12.73
C LEU A 48 -4.69 8.38 12.75
N VAL A 49 -5.19 8.04 13.93
CA VAL A 49 -6.18 6.98 14.14
C VAL A 49 -7.45 7.57 14.74
N GLY A 50 -8.60 7.15 14.21
CA GLY A 50 -9.89 7.60 14.67
C GLY A 50 -11.04 6.71 14.19
N SER A 51 -12.25 7.25 14.25
CA SER A 51 -13.44 6.65 13.63
C SER A 51 -14.37 7.75 13.12
N MET A 52 -15.27 7.40 12.21
CA MET A 52 -16.27 8.35 11.71
C MET A 52 -17.26 8.78 12.81
N SER A 53 -17.50 7.92 13.80
CA SER A 53 -18.34 8.26 14.96
C SER A 53 -17.63 9.12 16.00
N ASP A 54 -16.40 8.75 16.38
CA ASP A 54 -15.75 9.28 17.58
C ASP A 54 -14.70 10.36 17.26
N GLY A 55 -14.31 10.50 15.99
CA GLY A 55 -13.33 11.49 15.56
C GLY A 55 -11.91 11.01 15.80
N VAL A 56 -11.01 11.94 16.14
CA VAL A 56 -9.61 11.64 16.43
C VAL A 56 -9.49 10.90 17.76
N GLN A 57 -8.83 9.73 17.76
CA GLN A 57 -8.58 8.90 18.94
C GLN A 57 -7.10 8.90 19.34
N GLU A 58 -6.20 8.88 18.37
CA GLU A 58 -4.76 8.84 18.59
C GLU A 58 -4.03 9.54 17.44
N VAL A 59 -2.94 10.25 17.76
CA VAL A 59 -2.06 10.87 16.76
C VAL A 59 -0.61 10.58 17.10
N TRP A 60 0.10 10.04 16.12
CA TRP A 60 1.53 9.80 16.13
C TRP A 60 2.20 10.76 15.16
N LEU A 61 3.13 11.56 15.65
CA LEU A 61 4.09 12.30 14.84
C LEU A 61 5.44 11.60 15.04
N HIS A 62 5.80 10.75 14.09
CA HIS A 62 6.79 9.69 14.27
C HIS A 62 8.11 10.22 14.86
N PRO A 63 8.61 9.63 15.97
CA PRO A 63 8.18 8.39 16.61
C PRO A 63 7.23 8.60 17.83
N LEU A 64 6.60 9.77 17.98
CA LEU A 64 5.95 10.19 19.22
C LEU A 64 4.41 10.20 19.11
N CYS A 65 3.74 9.57 20.06
CA CYS A 65 2.30 9.75 20.28
C CYS A 65 2.06 11.11 20.94
N VAL A 66 1.50 12.06 20.20
CA VAL A 66 1.27 13.44 20.67
C VAL A 66 -0.16 13.70 21.12
N VAL A 67 -1.11 12.88 20.68
CA VAL A 67 -2.49 12.89 21.17
C VAL A 67 -2.88 11.46 21.53
N GLY A 68 -3.39 11.24 22.74
CA GLY A 68 -3.88 9.93 23.18
C GLY A 68 -5.16 10.05 24.00
N GLY A 69 -6.05 9.06 23.86
CA GLY A 69 -7.36 9.07 24.52
C GLY A 69 -8.42 9.92 23.80
N GLY A 70 -8.09 10.39 22.59
CA GLY A 70 -8.97 11.14 21.70
C GLY A 70 -9.07 12.64 21.97
N ILE A 71 -9.64 13.34 20.99
CA ILE A 71 -10.04 14.74 21.11
C ILE A 71 -11.54 14.77 21.36
N THR A 72 -11.93 15.18 22.56
CA THR A 72 -13.34 15.32 22.94
C THR A 72 -13.79 16.74 22.69
N VAL A 73 -14.87 16.91 21.94
CA VAL A 73 -15.53 18.21 21.78
C VAL A 73 -16.50 18.40 22.95
N ALA A 74 -16.20 19.35 23.83
CA ALA A 74 -17.00 19.69 24.99
C ALA A 74 -17.91 20.90 24.70
N GLY A 75 -19.16 20.83 25.11
CA GLY A 75 -20.13 21.92 25.03
C GLY A 75 -21.15 21.81 26.16
N PRO A 76 -22.09 22.77 26.29
CA PRO A 76 -23.13 22.71 27.31
C PRO A 76 -24.12 21.55 27.12
N SER A 77 -24.15 20.94 25.94
CA SER A 77 -24.88 19.72 25.65
C SER A 77 -24.00 18.76 24.83
N SER A 78 -24.35 17.47 24.85
CA SER A 78 -23.63 16.45 24.10
C SER A 78 -23.72 16.71 22.60
N LEU A 79 -22.57 16.71 21.92
CA LEU A 79 -22.50 16.75 20.47
C LEU A 79 -22.52 15.33 19.89
N THR A 80 -23.28 15.11 18.83
CA THR A 80 -23.31 13.86 18.08
C THR A 80 -22.95 14.10 16.62
N ALA A 81 -22.19 13.17 16.03
CA ALA A 81 -21.86 13.23 14.62
C ALA A 81 -23.10 12.86 13.78
N THR A 82 -23.56 13.79 12.95
CA THR A 82 -24.69 13.58 12.03
C THR A 82 -24.23 13.13 10.65
N SER A 83 -23.02 13.51 10.26
CA SER A 83 -22.36 13.03 9.05
C SER A 83 -20.84 13.00 9.26
N ALA A 84 -20.17 12.12 8.53
CA ALA A 84 -18.73 11.98 8.59
C ALA A 84 -18.19 11.50 7.24
N THR A 85 -16.99 11.95 6.89
CA THR A 85 -16.25 11.49 5.73
C THR A 85 -14.81 11.23 6.11
N ALA A 86 -14.29 10.06 5.74
CA ALA A 86 -12.88 9.73 5.84
C ALA A 86 -12.31 9.57 4.42
N SER A 87 -11.23 10.30 4.13
CA SER A 87 -10.49 10.18 2.88
C SER A 87 -9.07 9.67 3.15
N SER A 88 -8.21 9.62 2.14
CA SER A 88 -6.78 9.33 2.34
C SER A 88 -6.00 10.52 2.92
N VAL A 89 -6.61 11.69 3.11
CA VAL A 89 -5.91 12.92 3.56
C VAL A 89 -6.50 13.56 4.80
N HIS A 90 -7.82 13.43 5.04
CA HIS A 90 -8.48 14.05 6.18
C HIS A 90 -9.66 13.21 6.68
N LEU A 91 -9.99 13.44 7.95
CA LEU A 91 -11.23 13.03 8.60
C LEU A 91 -12.06 14.30 8.82
N ALA A 92 -13.31 14.31 8.36
CA ALA A 92 -14.23 15.41 8.58
C ALA A 92 -15.55 14.91 9.18
N ARG A 93 -16.11 15.65 10.14
CA ARG A 93 -17.41 15.36 10.74
C ARG A 93 -18.27 16.62 10.84
N THR A 94 -19.58 16.43 10.71
CA THR A 94 -20.56 17.44 11.11
C THR A 94 -21.15 17.01 12.44
N LEU A 95 -20.96 17.83 13.46
CA LEU A 95 -21.43 17.63 14.82
C LEU A 95 -22.64 18.50 15.08
N ARG A 96 -23.65 17.97 15.75
CA ARG A 96 -24.85 18.70 16.14
C ARG A 96 -25.07 18.59 17.64
N ASP A 97 -25.47 19.69 18.26
CA ASP A 97 -25.89 19.69 19.67
C ASP A 97 -27.42 19.54 19.80
N SER A 98 -27.89 19.36 21.03
CA SER A 98 -29.33 19.27 21.31
C SER A 98 -30.09 20.59 21.11
N SER A 99 -29.40 21.72 20.90
CA SER A 99 -29.98 23.06 20.70
C SER A 99 -30.07 23.47 19.22
N GLY A 100 -29.69 22.57 18.32
CA GLY A 100 -29.69 22.75 16.87
C GLY A 100 -28.43 23.41 16.29
N GLY A 101 -27.44 23.74 17.12
CA GLY A 101 -26.13 24.22 16.68
C GLY A 101 -25.37 23.15 15.90
N GLN A 102 -24.58 23.58 14.91
CA GLN A 102 -23.80 22.71 14.05
C GLN A 102 -22.35 23.16 13.97
N TRP A 103 -21.44 22.19 14.05
CA TRP A 103 -20.00 22.40 13.95
C TRP A 103 -19.39 21.43 12.95
N ARG A 104 -18.42 21.92 12.20
CA ARG A 104 -17.58 21.13 11.32
C ARG A 104 -16.26 20.90 12.01
N GLU A 105 -15.94 19.63 12.19
CA GLU A 105 -14.63 19.16 12.63
C GLU A 105 -13.85 18.66 11.41
N VAL A 106 -12.59 19.06 11.27
CA VAL A 106 -11.66 18.56 10.26
C VAL A 106 -10.32 18.26 10.92
N ALA A 107 -9.79 17.07 10.68
CA ALA A 107 -8.51 16.61 11.21
C ALA A 107 -7.66 15.97 10.12
N PHE A 108 -6.38 16.34 10.04
CA PHE A 108 -5.43 15.81 9.05
C PHE A 108 -3.98 15.93 9.54
N LEU A 109 -3.09 15.21 8.87
CA LEU A 109 -1.64 15.33 9.06
C LEU A 109 -1.06 16.17 7.93
N HIS A 110 -0.02 16.95 8.18
CA HIS A 110 0.77 17.56 7.11
C HIS A 110 1.40 16.47 6.21
N GLY A 111 1.63 16.76 4.92
CA GLY A 111 2.12 15.76 3.95
C GLY A 111 3.52 15.22 4.26
N THR A 112 4.46 16.12 4.54
CA THR A 112 5.88 15.84 4.75
C THR A 112 6.36 16.11 6.19
N ALA A 113 6.02 17.27 6.75
CA ALA A 113 6.38 17.64 8.12
C ALA A 113 5.65 16.77 9.18
N PRO A 114 6.29 16.50 10.35
CA PRO A 114 5.66 15.87 11.51
C PRO A 114 4.73 16.88 12.19
N GLU A 115 3.58 17.13 11.57
CA GLU A 115 2.58 18.08 12.02
C GLU A 115 1.17 17.50 11.88
N PHE A 116 0.34 17.74 12.90
CA PHE A 116 -1.06 17.39 12.95
C PHE A 116 -1.90 18.65 13.08
N VAL A 117 -3.00 18.71 12.33
CA VAL A 117 -3.93 19.83 12.31
C VAL A 117 -5.33 19.36 12.69
N TYR A 118 -5.96 20.12 13.57
CA TYR A 118 -7.36 19.96 13.97
C TYR A 118 -8.08 21.30 13.88
N VAL A 119 -9.24 21.33 13.23
CA VAL A 119 -10.06 22.52 13.06
C VAL A 119 -11.49 22.22 13.48
N LEU A 120 -12.04 23.07 14.35
CA LEU A 120 -13.45 23.05 14.74
C LEU A 120 -14.07 24.42 14.45
N SER A 121 -15.00 24.45 13.50
CA SER A 121 -15.66 25.68 13.04
C SER A 121 -17.18 25.57 13.12
N PRO A 122 -17.93 26.63 13.47
CA PRO A 122 -19.38 26.64 13.31
C PRO A 122 -19.77 26.51 11.81
N VAL A 123 -20.84 25.77 11.50
CA VAL A 123 -21.30 25.55 10.10
C VAL A 123 -22.14 26.73 9.60
N ASP A 124 -23.00 27.27 10.45
CA ASP A 124 -23.76 28.48 10.16
C ASP A 124 -23.09 29.69 10.81
N ALA A 125 -23.09 30.84 10.13
CA ALA A 125 -22.93 32.13 10.79
C ALA A 125 -24.18 32.35 11.66
N VAL A 126 -24.28 31.65 12.79
CA VAL A 126 -25.47 31.68 13.64
C VAL A 126 -25.70 33.13 14.05
N THR A 127 -26.83 33.65 13.60
CA THR A 127 -27.51 34.86 14.09
C THR A 127 -27.19 35.05 15.57
N PRO A 128 -26.71 36.23 16.01
CA PRO A 128 -26.13 36.40 17.34
C PRO A 128 -27.13 35.92 18.40
N ARG A 129 -26.90 34.72 18.92
CA ARG A 129 -27.50 34.27 20.16
C ARG A 129 -26.78 35.04 21.27
N PRO A 130 -27.49 35.42 22.35
CA PRO A 130 -26.87 36.18 23.42
C PRO A 130 -25.61 35.46 23.94
N PRO A 131 -24.55 36.21 24.30
CA PRO A 131 -23.21 35.70 24.62
C PRO A 131 -23.13 34.83 25.88
N ASP A 132 -24.26 34.52 26.52
CA ASP A 132 -24.37 33.81 27.79
C ASP A 132 -24.69 32.31 27.66
N ARG A 133 -24.82 31.76 26.44
CA ARG A 133 -25.12 30.33 26.26
C ARG A 133 -24.27 29.67 25.15
N ALA A 134 -23.41 28.75 25.60
CA ALA A 134 -22.62 27.76 24.85
C ALA A 134 -21.21 28.17 24.37
N THR A 135 -20.24 28.17 25.28
CA THR A 135 -18.82 28.04 24.90
C THR A 135 -18.51 26.59 24.53
N ILE A 136 -18.19 26.34 23.25
CA ILE A 136 -17.67 25.04 22.79
C ILE A 136 -16.17 24.99 23.00
N GLY A 137 -15.62 23.83 23.31
CA GLY A 137 -14.20 23.62 23.49
C GLY A 137 -13.77 22.21 23.12
N VAL A 138 -12.48 21.97 23.23
CA VAL A 138 -11.86 20.67 23.01
C VAL A 138 -10.97 20.29 24.19
N GLU A 139 -10.98 19.01 24.52
CA GLU A 139 -10.19 18.40 25.58
C GLU A 139 -9.43 17.20 25.02
N PHE A 140 -8.12 17.14 25.24
CA PHE A 140 -7.27 16.05 24.78
C PHE A 140 -5.99 15.92 25.61
N ARG A 141 -5.42 14.72 25.67
CA ARG A 141 -4.17 14.46 26.40
C ARG A 141 -2.98 14.41 25.47
N MET A 142 -1.85 14.91 25.93
CA MET A 142 -0.56 14.89 25.23
C MET A 142 0.42 13.93 25.94
N PRO A 143 0.40 12.62 25.65
CA PRO A 143 1.13 11.62 26.43
C PRO A 143 2.61 11.49 26.04
N LEU A 144 3.04 12.10 24.93
CA LEU A 144 4.40 12.07 24.39
C LEU A 144 5.04 10.66 24.43
N ARG A 145 4.28 9.60 24.10
CA ARG A 145 4.81 8.22 24.18
C ARG A 145 5.73 7.96 23.00
N ARG A 146 6.94 7.45 23.25
CA ARG A 146 7.82 6.97 22.18
C ARG A 146 7.34 5.61 21.68
N GLN A 147 7.26 5.45 20.37
CA GLN A 147 6.86 4.20 19.73
C GLN A 147 7.78 3.06 20.16
N TRP A 148 7.24 1.83 20.22
CA TRP A 148 7.95 0.59 20.53
C TRP A 148 9.35 0.55 19.86
N PRO A 149 10.41 0.11 20.56
CA PRO A 149 10.42 -0.78 21.73
C PRO A 149 10.38 -0.11 23.11
N PHE A 150 10.13 1.18 23.17
CA PHE A 150 10.15 1.93 24.42
C PHE A 150 8.89 1.69 25.26
N PRO A 151 9.02 1.55 26.60
CA PRO A 151 7.85 1.50 27.47
C PRO A 151 7.12 2.85 27.45
N ALA A 152 5.82 2.84 27.75
CA ALA A 152 5.00 4.06 27.79
C ALA A 152 5.56 5.15 28.73
N SER A 153 6.30 4.74 29.77
CA SER A 153 6.93 5.62 30.76
C SER A 153 8.32 6.15 30.35
N ALA A 154 8.80 5.86 29.14
CA ALA A 154 10.18 6.17 28.73
C ALA A 154 10.55 7.66 28.85
N LEU A 155 9.57 8.56 28.71
CA LEU A 155 9.75 10.00 28.75
C LEU A 155 9.17 10.67 30.02
N VAL A 156 8.63 9.88 30.96
CA VAL A 156 7.98 10.36 32.19
C VAL A 156 9.00 10.63 33.31
N PRO A 157 8.88 11.72 34.10
CA PRO A 157 7.77 12.68 34.12
C PRO A 157 7.83 13.71 32.98
N LEU A 158 6.66 14.05 32.46
CA LEU A 158 6.45 15.10 31.48
C LEU A 158 6.33 16.47 32.16
N ARG A 159 6.81 17.51 31.49
CA ARG A 159 6.60 18.92 31.89
C ARG A 159 5.76 19.61 30.82
N ALA A 160 4.70 20.29 31.24
CA ALA A 160 3.87 21.09 30.35
C ALA A 160 4.01 22.59 30.68
N GLU A 161 4.22 23.41 29.66
CA GLU A 161 4.32 24.86 29.78
C GLU A 161 3.27 25.53 28.87
N LEU A 162 2.34 26.26 29.48
CA LEU A 162 1.42 27.14 28.75
C LEU A 162 2.08 28.50 28.50
N ARG A 163 2.14 28.91 27.24
CA ARG A 163 2.64 30.23 26.81
C ARG A 163 1.51 31.00 26.13
N ARG A 164 1.41 32.30 26.42
CA ARG A 164 0.44 33.21 25.81
C ARG A 164 1.17 34.36 25.16
N GLU A 165 1.00 34.50 23.85
CA GLU A 165 1.57 35.57 23.03
C GLU A 165 0.41 36.30 22.34
N GLU A 166 0.06 37.47 22.86
CA GLU A 166 -1.09 38.26 22.40
C GLU A 166 -2.40 37.45 22.36
N ALA A 167 -2.98 37.24 21.17
CA ALA A 167 -4.21 36.48 20.95
C ALA A 167 -3.98 34.97 20.74
N ARG A 168 -2.72 34.49 20.82
CA ARG A 168 -2.35 33.09 20.58
C ARG A 168 -1.88 32.42 21.86
N ALA A 169 -2.21 31.14 22.01
CA ALA A 169 -1.72 30.30 23.08
C ALA A 169 -0.94 29.11 22.51
N SER A 170 0.06 28.63 23.25
CA SER A 170 0.71 27.37 22.95
C SER A 170 0.97 26.55 24.21
N VAL A 171 0.91 25.23 24.09
CA VAL A 171 1.26 24.30 25.15
C VAL A 171 2.47 23.48 24.69
N LEU A 172 3.60 23.63 25.36
CA LEU A 172 4.80 22.84 25.13
C LEU A 172 4.87 21.70 26.14
N VAL A 173 4.92 20.46 25.67
CA VAL A 173 5.15 19.26 26.48
C VAL A 173 6.56 18.74 26.21
N THR A 174 7.34 18.59 27.28
CA THR A 174 8.75 18.16 27.22
C THR A 174 8.93 16.87 28.02
N GLY A 175 9.56 15.87 27.40
CA GLY A 175 9.95 14.64 28.08
C GLY A 175 11.08 14.86 29.09
N ARG A 176 11.25 13.91 30.01
CA ARG A 176 12.28 13.95 31.06
C ARG A 176 13.71 14.12 30.55
N ASP A 177 13.97 13.75 29.29
CA ASP A 177 15.28 13.86 28.65
C ASP A 177 15.54 15.22 28.00
N GLY A 178 14.53 16.09 27.91
CA GLY A 178 14.62 17.42 27.31
C GLY A 178 14.75 17.43 25.78
N ALA A 179 14.92 16.27 25.14
CA ALA A 179 15.12 16.15 23.69
C ALA A 179 13.81 15.86 22.97
N HIS A 180 12.95 15.01 23.56
CA HIS A 180 11.64 14.72 22.97
C HIS A 180 10.63 15.77 23.43
N VAL A 181 10.01 16.44 22.47
CA VAL A 181 9.12 17.57 22.70
C VAL A 181 7.94 17.55 21.74
N ALA A 182 6.80 18.05 22.19
CA ALA A 182 5.66 18.36 21.34
C ALA A 182 5.05 19.71 21.74
N ALA A 183 4.65 20.52 20.77
CA ALA A 183 3.94 21.77 21.04
C ALA A 183 2.60 21.78 20.31
N CYS A 184 1.55 22.19 21.02
CA CYS A 184 0.25 22.50 20.46
C CYS A 184 0.08 24.01 20.38
N PHE A 185 -0.06 24.55 19.17
CA PHE A 185 -0.41 25.94 18.90
C PHE A 185 -1.92 26.07 18.76
N ILE A 186 -2.51 27.04 19.45
CA ILE A 186 -3.96 27.16 19.63
C ILE A 186 -4.40 28.57 19.21
N ASP A 187 -5.24 28.63 18.18
CA ASP A 187 -5.85 29.86 17.67
C ASP A 187 -7.38 29.83 17.87
N GLY A 188 -7.98 30.99 18.14
CA GLY A 188 -9.44 31.14 18.26
C GLY A 188 -10.04 30.77 19.61
N ALA A 189 -9.19 30.52 20.62
CA ALA A 189 -9.61 30.24 21.99
C ALA A 189 -9.70 31.51 22.85
N ILE A 190 -10.74 31.61 23.70
CA ILE A 190 -10.84 32.62 24.76
C ILE A 190 -10.21 32.14 26.07
N ASP A 191 -10.19 30.83 26.28
CA ASP A 191 -9.54 30.21 27.43
C ASP A 191 -8.76 28.97 27.02
N VAL A 192 -7.57 28.83 27.61
CA VAL A 192 -6.68 27.68 27.43
C VAL A 192 -6.11 27.34 28.80
N SER A 193 -6.31 26.11 29.23
CA SER A 193 -5.79 25.58 30.48
C SER A 193 -5.09 24.25 30.25
N VAL A 194 -4.13 23.96 31.13
CA VAL A 194 -3.43 22.69 31.19
C VAL A 194 -3.66 22.12 32.57
N ILE A 195 -4.12 20.86 32.64
CA ILE A 195 -4.17 20.10 33.88
C ILE A 195 -2.93 19.23 33.92
N ASP A 196 -2.09 19.47 34.92
CA ASP A 196 -0.85 18.74 35.11
C ASP A 196 -1.12 17.26 35.37
N ASP A 197 -0.42 16.42 34.62
CA ASP A 197 -0.38 14.96 34.75
C ASP A 197 1.01 14.55 34.27
N GLU A 198 1.79 13.93 35.15
CA GLU A 198 3.19 13.59 34.85
C GLU A 198 3.34 12.60 33.69
N SER A 199 2.25 11.90 33.31
CA SER A 199 2.25 10.89 32.25
C SER A 199 1.57 11.35 30.96
N ALA A 200 0.58 12.24 31.07
CA ALA A 200 -0.17 12.73 29.92
C ALA A 200 -0.95 14.02 30.25
N PRO A 201 -0.29 15.21 30.23
CA PRO A 201 -0.92 16.50 30.46
C PRO A 201 -2.19 16.66 29.63
N MET A 202 -3.25 17.15 30.26
CA MET A 202 -4.52 17.41 29.59
C MET A 202 -4.59 18.87 29.16
N VAL A 203 -4.83 19.10 27.87
CA VAL A 203 -5.06 20.42 27.30
C VAL A 203 -6.54 20.65 27.13
N ARG A 204 -7.02 21.80 27.59
CA ARG A 204 -8.39 22.27 27.37
C ARG A 204 -8.34 23.62 26.66
N ALA A 205 -9.03 23.74 25.54
CA ALA A 205 -9.16 24.99 24.81
C ALA A 205 -10.64 25.30 24.53
N ILE A 206 -11.10 26.47 24.97
CA ILE A 206 -12.48 26.94 24.83
C ILE A 206 -12.52 28.00 23.75
N ALA A 207 -13.29 27.75 22.68
CA ALA A 207 -13.42 28.64 21.54
C ALA A 207 -14.14 29.95 21.90
N ALA A 208 -13.73 31.05 21.28
CA ALA A 208 -14.50 32.28 21.33
C ALA A 208 -15.88 32.07 20.66
N PRO A 209 -16.96 32.72 21.12
CA PRO A 209 -18.26 32.62 20.48
C PRO A 209 -18.18 32.93 18.97
N GLY A 210 -18.65 31.99 18.14
CA GLY A 210 -18.62 32.10 16.68
C GLY A 210 -17.24 31.98 16.03
N ALA A 211 -16.16 31.79 16.79
CA ALA A 211 -14.82 31.63 16.24
C ALA A 211 -14.55 30.19 15.79
N THR A 212 -13.60 30.07 14.86
CA THR A 212 -13.00 28.77 14.51
C THR A 212 -11.85 28.50 15.48
N LEU A 213 -11.91 27.36 16.16
CA LEU A 213 -10.80 26.85 16.97
C LEU A 213 -9.87 26.04 16.09
N ARG A 214 -8.57 26.35 16.12
CA ARG A 214 -7.54 25.61 15.39
C ARG A 214 -6.46 25.15 16.35
N LEU A 215 -6.12 23.87 16.24
CA LEU A 215 -4.99 23.26 16.93
C LEU A 215 -3.98 22.79 15.87
N VAL A 216 -2.73 23.18 16.03
CA VAL A 216 -1.62 22.63 15.25
C VAL A 216 -0.61 22.02 16.20
N VAL A 217 -0.36 20.72 16.09
CA VAL A 217 0.57 19.98 16.94
C VAL A 217 1.80 19.62 16.13
N ARG A 218 2.98 19.96 16.65
CA ARG A 218 4.28 19.58 16.06
C ARG A 218 5.11 18.82 17.10
N ALA A 219 5.95 17.90 16.63
CA ALA A 219 6.85 17.14 17.48
C ALA A 219 8.28 17.15 16.98
N SER A 220 9.24 17.01 17.89
CA SER A 220 10.64 16.77 17.56
C SER A 220 11.28 15.82 18.58
N SER A 221 12.30 15.09 18.12
CA SER A 221 13.15 14.22 18.95
C SER A 221 14.55 14.81 19.18
N SER A 222 14.80 16.06 18.77
CA SER A 222 16.10 16.75 18.88
C SER A 222 16.03 18.07 19.68
N GLY A 223 14.91 18.30 20.36
CA GLY A 223 14.67 19.46 21.22
C GLY A 223 13.80 20.55 20.58
N THR A 224 13.69 21.68 21.27
CA THR A 224 12.72 22.75 20.95
C THR A 224 13.07 23.58 19.73
N ARG A 225 14.31 23.52 19.23
CA ARG A 225 14.76 24.35 18.08
C ARG A 225 14.02 24.04 16.78
N GLU A 226 13.55 22.81 16.62
CA GLU A 226 12.81 22.37 15.43
C GLU A 226 11.30 22.64 15.52
N ILE A 227 10.81 23.05 16.69
CA ILE A 227 9.41 23.42 16.91
C ILE A 227 9.27 24.93 16.68
N ALA A 228 9.00 25.30 15.43
CA ALA A 228 8.65 26.68 15.07
C ALA A 228 7.11 26.90 15.17
N PRO A 229 6.67 28.16 15.38
CA PRO A 229 5.25 28.53 15.32
C PRO A 229 4.56 27.98 14.08
N ALA A 230 3.32 27.51 14.25
CA ALA A 230 2.54 26.85 13.21
C ALA A 230 2.34 27.69 11.94
N THR A 231 2.20 27.01 10.79
CA THR A 231 1.75 27.64 9.54
C THR A 231 0.39 28.30 9.74
N SER A 232 0.27 29.58 9.38
CA SER A 232 -1.02 30.29 9.44
C SER A 232 -2.04 29.78 8.42
N ASP A 233 -1.59 29.12 7.36
CA ASP A 233 -2.43 28.60 6.28
C ASP A 233 -2.60 27.08 6.34
N VAL A 234 -3.42 26.62 7.29
CA VAL A 234 -3.75 25.21 7.44
C VAL A 234 -4.46 24.62 6.22
N TRP A 235 -5.25 25.44 5.51
CA TRP A 235 -6.02 24.96 4.35
C TRP A 235 -5.13 24.80 3.12
N GLY A 236 -4.12 25.66 2.97
CA GLY A 236 -3.03 25.46 2.01
C GLY A 236 -2.34 24.11 2.20
N ALA A 237 -1.95 23.76 3.44
CA ALA A 237 -1.33 22.46 3.73
C ALA A 237 -2.22 21.25 3.40
N LEU A 238 -3.54 21.36 3.64
CA LEU A 238 -4.49 20.32 3.22
C LEU A 238 -4.60 20.25 1.69
N GLN A 239 -4.65 21.41 1.01
CA GLN A 239 -4.73 21.47 -0.44
C GLN A 239 -3.47 20.86 -1.09
N GLU A 240 -2.28 21.11 -0.55
CA GLU A 240 -1.03 20.49 -1.02
C GLU A 240 -1.09 18.95 -0.97
N ARG A 241 -1.73 18.38 0.07
CA ARG A 241 -1.93 16.92 0.14
C ARG A 241 -2.92 16.42 -0.90
N ILE A 242 -4.00 17.15 -1.11
CA ILE A 242 -4.99 16.84 -2.15
C ILE A 242 -4.32 16.88 -3.53
N ASP A 243 -3.54 17.91 -3.79
CA ASP A 243 -2.79 18.08 -5.04
C ASP A 243 -1.72 16.98 -5.21
N ALA A 244 -1.04 16.58 -4.14
CA ALA A 244 -0.10 15.47 -4.18
C ALA A 244 -0.78 14.14 -4.55
N LEU A 245 -1.99 13.86 -4.05
CA LEU A 245 -2.77 12.69 -4.47
C LEU A 245 -3.31 12.82 -5.90
N HIS A 246 -3.65 14.03 -6.36
CA HIS A 246 -4.00 14.26 -7.77
C HIS A 246 -2.80 13.99 -8.69
N GLY A 247 -1.62 14.51 -8.36
CA GLY A 247 -0.38 14.23 -9.06
C GLY A 247 0.01 12.75 -9.02
N LEU A 248 -0.29 12.04 -7.91
CA LEU A 248 -0.13 10.58 -7.84
C LEU A 248 -0.99 9.87 -8.90
N ARG A 249 -2.25 10.28 -9.10
CA ARG A 249 -3.13 9.69 -10.14
C ARG A 249 -2.62 9.94 -11.55
N GLU A 250 -1.86 11.01 -11.78
CA GLU A 250 -1.28 11.32 -13.08
C GLU A 250 -0.05 10.46 -13.38
N ARG A 251 0.79 10.21 -12.36
CA ARG A 251 2.05 9.48 -12.52
C ARG A 251 1.96 7.97 -12.29
N ALA A 252 0.93 7.49 -11.58
CA ALA A 252 0.68 6.07 -11.37
C ALA A 252 -0.15 5.47 -12.52
N THR A 253 0.01 4.17 -12.77
CA THR A 253 -0.88 3.44 -13.69
C THR A 253 -2.33 3.54 -13.21
N ARG A 254 -3.26 3.88 -14.10
CA ARG A 254 -4.71 3.91 -13.80
C ARG A 254 -5.44 2.74 -14.45
N LEU A 255 -6.44 2.22 -13.76
CA LEU A 255 -7.33 1.17 -14.25
C LEU A 255 -8.66 1.76 -14.76
N SER A 256 -9.21 1.16 -15.81
CA SER A 256 -10.64 1.22 -16.10
C SER A 256 -11.11 -0.16 -16.55
N SER A 257 -11.93 -0.80 -15.72
CA SER A 257 -12.33 -2.21 -15.87
C SER A 257 -13.81 -2.42 -16.19
N GLY A 258 -14.61 -1.35 -16.16
CA GLY A 258 -16.07 -1.44 -16.24
C GLY A 258 -16.73 -1.87 -14.92
N ASP A 259 -15.94 -2.21 -13.90
CA ASP A 259 -16.35 -2.45 -12.53
C ASP A 259 -15.92 -1.25 -11.67
N ALA A 260 -16.90 -0.40 -11.31
CA ALA A 260 -16.63 0.82 -10.56
C ALA A 260 -16.04 0.53 -9.17
N ALA A 261 -16.47 -0.56 -8.50
CA ALA A 261 -15.95 -0.90 -7.19
C ALA A 261 -14.48 -1.30 -7.26
N LEU A 262 -14.09 -2.01 -8.31
CA LEU A 262 -12.69 -2.36 -8.57
C LEU A 262 -11.86 -1.13 -8.94
N ASP A 263 -12.37 -0.26 -9.81
CA ASP A 263 -11.68 0.96 -10.24
C ASP A 263 -11.44 1.93 -9.05
N ASP A 264 -12.43 2.06 -8.15
CA ASP A 264 -12.30 2.86 -6.93
C ASP A 264 -11.35 2.20 -5.93
N ALA A 265 -11.39 0.87 -5.77
CA ALA A 265 -10.46 0.14 -4.91
C ALA A 265 -9.02 0.25 -5.43
N TRP A 266 -8.81 0.23 -6.75
CA TRP A 266 -7.51 0.46 -7.38
C TRP A 266 -6.96 1.85 -7.04
N ALA A 267 -7.77 2.90 -7.23
CA ALA A 267 -7.37 4.26 -6.91
C ALA A 267 -7.06 4.45 -5.42
N GLY A 268 -7.90 3.86 -4.56
CA GLY A 268 -7.69 3.83 -3.10
C GLY A 268 -6.40 3.10 -2.71
N ALA A 269 -6.11 1.95 -3.31
CA ALA A 269 -4.89 1.19 -3.06
C ALA A 269 -3.64 1.98 -3.44
N CYS A 270 -3.61 2.64 -4.61
CA CYS A 270 -2.51 3.51 -4.99
C CYS A 270 -2.27 4.65 -3.97
N ALA A 271 -3.34 5.32 -3.54
CA ALA A 271 -3.24 6.38 -2.53
C ALA A 271 -2.74 5.85 -1.18
N ARG A 272 -3.18 4.66 -0.77
CA ARG A 272 -2.73 4.00 0.46
C ARG A 272 -1.26 3.63 0.42
N LEU A 273 -0.77 3.03 -0.66
CA LEU A 273 0.65 2.71 -0.81
C LEU A 273 1.55 3.94 -0.69
N ALA A 274 1.14 5.08 -1.27
CA ALA A 274 1.86 6.34 -1.08
C ALA A 274 1.86 6.83 0.39
N ASN A 275 0.75 6.63 1.11
CA ASN A 275 0.61 6.99 2.52
C ASN A 275 1.33 6.05 3.50
N PHE A 276 1.73 4.84 3.07
CA PHE A 276 2.57 3.93 3.84
C PHE A 276 4.07 4.26 3.73
N MET A 277 4.45 5.22 2.88
CA MET A 277 5.83 5.69 2.79
C MET A 277 6.16 6.65 3.95
N VAL A 278 6.97 6.19 4.90
CA VAL A 278 7.36 6.93 6.11
C VAL A 278 8.85 7.25 6.09
N VAL A 279 9.21 8.40 6.65
CA VAL A 279 10.62 8.77 6.90
C VAL A 279 10.94 8.46 8.36
N ALA A 280 11.92 7.58 8.58
CA ALA A 280 12.37 7.25 9.93
C ALA A 280 13.17 8.43 10.52
N PRO A 281 12.98 8.79 11.80
CA PRO A 281 13.78 9.83 12.47
C PRO A 281 15.29 9.53 12.48
N SER A 282 15.67 8.24 12.48
CA SER A 282 17.06 7.79 12.39
C SER A 282 17.68 7.96 10.99
N GLY A 283 16.90 8.41 10.00
CA GLY A 283 17.26 8.44 8.59
C GLY A 283 16.70 7.24 7.82
N GLY A 284 16.45 7.46 6.52
CA GLY A 284 15.85 6.47 5.62
C GLY A 284 14.34 6.68 5.41
N ARG A 285 13.87 6.35 4.20
CA ARG A 285 12.46 6.39 3.81
C ARG A 285 12.06 5.00 3.33
N GLY A 286 10.92 4.48 3.76
CA GLY A 286 10.49 3.14 3.37
C GLY A 286 9.01 2.87 3.66
N LEU A 287 8.58 1.64 3.40
CA LEU A 287 7.20 1.19 3.60
C LEU A 287 7.00 0.66 5.03
N VAL A 288 6.06 1.24 5.76
CA VAL A 288 5.50 0.56 6.94
C VAL A 288 4.52 -0.53 6.49
N ALA A 289 4.37 -1.58 7.30
CA ALA A 289 3.49 -2.71 6.97
C ALA A 289 2.01 -2.31 6.95
N GLY A 290 1.60 -1.42 7.84
CA GLY A 290 0.22 -0.92 7.90
C GLY A 290 -0.03 0.05 9.04
N TYR A 291 -1.30 0.32 9.34
CA TYR A 291 -1.70 1.24 10.40
C TYR A 291 -2.82 0.67 11.27
N ALA A 292 -2.70 0.84 12.59
CA ALA A 292 -3.78 0.62 13.56
C ALA A 292 -3.67 1.56 14.75
N GLY A 293 -4.71 1.58 15.57
CA GLY A 293 -4.66 2.20 16.90
C GLY A 293 -3.87 1.35 17.90
N SER A 294 -3.23 2.02 18.86
CA SER A 294 -2.58 1.34 19.96
C SER A 294 -3.57 0.55 20.82
N ARG A 295 -3.14 -0.58 21.37
CA ARG A 295 -3.96 -1.44 22.25
C ARG A 295 -3.52 -1.27 23.71
N SER A 296 -4.42 -1.54 24.66
CA SER A 296 -4.11 -1.44 26.09
C SER A 296 -2.99 -2.41 26.52
N GLY A 297 -2.44 -2.18 27.71
CA GLY A 297 -1.35 -2.99 28.26
C GLY A 297 0.00 -2.68 27.61
N TRP A 298 0.78 -3.70 27.29
CA TRP A 298 2.13 -3.53 26.72
C TRP A 298 2.13 -2.96 25.28
N ASN A 299 0.96 -2.91 24.63
CA ASN A 299 0.79 -2.45 23.25
C ASN A 299 0.41 -0.95 23.12
N VAL A 300 0.41 -0.19 24.22
CA VAL A 300 0.03 1.24 24.19
C VAL A 300 1.03 2.14 23.45
N SER A 301 2.21 1.59 23.16
CA SER A 301 3.26 2.25 22.34
C SER A 301 3.40 1.61 20.96
N ARG A 302 2.43 0.79 20.54
CA ARG A 302 2.42 0.01 19.30
C ARG A 302 1.16 0.34 18.50
N PRO A 303 1.20 1.37 17.64
CA PRO A 303 0.10 1.67 16.73
C PRO A 303 -0.03 0.64 15.59
N GLY A 304 -0.47 -0.58 15.93
CA GLY A 304 -0.56 -1.68 14.98
C GLY A 304 0.78 -2.01 14.34
N TYR A 305 0.81 -2.06 13.01
CA TYR A 305 1.98 -2.33 12.19
C TYR A 305 2.62 -1.07 11.57
N ALA A 306 2.52 0.08 12.25
CA ALA A 306 3.07 1.35 11.76
C ALA A 306 4.60 1.45 11.90
N TRP A 307 5.31 0.39 11.51
CA TRP A 307 6.77 0.33 11.36
C TRP A 307 7.14 -0.57 10.19
N PHE A 308 8.43 -0.64 9.88
CA PHE A 308 8.91 -1.32 8.67
C PHE A 308 8.96 -2.84 8.87
N PHE A 309 8.46 -3.60 7.92
CA PHE A 309 8.59 -5.06 7.86
C PHE A 309 9.24 -5.48 6.56
N GLY A 310 10.27 -6.32 6.64
CA GLY A 310 11.07 -6.71 5.48
C GLY A 310 10.25 -7.45 4.42
N ARG A 311 9.58 -8.53 4.83
CA ARG A 311 8.75 -9.35 3.93
C ARG A 311 7.54 -8.58 3.38
N ASP A 312 6.85 -7.79 4.21
CA ASP A 312 5.67 -7.02 3.82
C ASP A 312 6.03 -5.98 2.77
N ALA A 313 7.14 -5.27 2.99
CA ALA A 313 7.67 -4.31 2.02
C ALA A 313 7.98 -4.99 0.69
N CYS A 314 8.59 -6.18 0.69
CA CYS A 314 8.94 -6.89 -0.54
C CYS A 314 7.73 -7.31 -1.38
N TRP A 315 6.66 -7.83 -0.76
CA TRP A 315 5.41 -8.13 -1.48
C TRP A 315 4.68 -6.87 -1.95
N THR A 316 4.82 -5.76 -1.22
CA THR A 316 4.24 -4.47 -1.59
C THR A 316 5.01 -3.79 -2.72
N ILE A 317 6.33 -3.97 -2.80
CA ILE A 317 7.19 -3.42 -3.86
C ILE A 317 6.72 -3.88 -5.25
N ASP A 318 6.24 -5.12 -5.40
CA ASP A 318 5.71 -5.60 -6.68
C ASP A 318 4.56 -4.71 -7.19
N ALA A 319 3.68 -4.26 -6.29
CA ALA A 319 2.58 -3.36 -6.63
C ALA A 319 3.09 -1.96 -6.99
N LEU A 320 4.04 -1.42 -6.21
CA LEU A 320 4.67 -0.13 -6.51
C LEU A 320 5.28 -0.13 -7.91
N LEU A 321 6.00 -1.20 -8.26
CA LEU A 321 6.58 -1.39 -9.59
C LEU A 321 5.48 -1.51 -10.66
N ALA A 322 4.47 -2.35 -10.43
CA ALA A 322 3.35 -2.57 -11.35
C ALA A 322 2.58 -1.28 -11.70
N VAL A 323 2.50 -0.33 -10.76
CA VAL A 323 1.84 0.96 -10.98
C VAL A 323 2.80 2.12 -11.28
N GLY A 324 4.08 1.85 -11.54
CA GLY A 324 5.06 2.86 -11.97
C GLY A 324 5.59 3.79 -10.87
N LEU A 325 5.39 3.45 -9.59
CA LEU A 325 5.87 4.15 -8.40
C LEU A 325 7.32 3.73 -8.07
N PHE A 326 8.21 3.88 -9.05
CA PHE A 326 9.60 3.41 -8.96
C PHE A 326 10.41 4.10 -7.87
N ALA A 327 10.14 5.38 -7.59
CA ALA A 327 10.86 6.11 -6.54
C ALA A 327 10.55 5.53 -5.15
N GLU A 328 9.28 5.23 -4.87
CA GLU A 328 8.85 4.59 -3.63
C GLU A 328 9.45 3.18 -3.48
N ALA A 329 9.45 2.40 -4.57
CA ALA A 329 10.09 1.08 -4.58
C ALA A 329 11.60 1.19 -4.28
N ARG A 330 12.28 2.16 -4.91
CA ARG A 330 13.70 2.43 -4.68
C ARG A 330 13.99 2.82 -3.23
N ASP A 331 13.17 3.70 -2.65
CA ASP A 331 13.31 4.11 -1.25
C ASP A 331 13.17 2.89 -0.32
N ALA A 332 12.14 2.06 -0.52
CA ALA A 332 11.93 0.84 0.26
C ALA A 332 13.09 -0.18 0.14
N ILE A 333 13.55 -0.47 -1.07
CA ILE A 333 14.71 -1.36 -1.29
C ILE A 333 15.98 -0.79 -0.67
N THR A 334 16.19 0.53 -0.77
CA THR A 334 17.34 1.20 -0.17
C THR A 334 17.35 1.05 1.35
N LEU A 335 16.19 1.23 2.00
CA LEU A 335 16.08 1.02 3.45
C LEU A 335 16.43 -0.42 3.84
N LEU A 336 15.91 -1.41 3.10
CA LEU A 336 16.21 -2.83 3.33
C LEU A 336 17.71 -3.12 3.18
N ALA A 337 18.34 -2.57 2.14
CA ALA A 337 19.77 -2.73 1.89
C ALA A 337 20.62 -2.10 3.01
N GLN A 338 20.29 -0.88 3.42
CA GLN A 338 21.06 -0.09 4.39
C GLN A 338 20.96 -0.62 5.83
N THR A 339 19.88 -1.31 6.16
CA THR A 339 19.61 -1.83 7.52
C THR A 339 19.80 -3.35 7.62
N MET A 340 20.38 -3.96 6.60
CA MET A 340 20.84 -5.34 6.61
C MET A 340 21.90 -5.56 7.71
N ASP A 341 21.86 -6.71 8.38
CA ASP A 341 22.87 -7.03 9.40
C ASP A 341 24.25 -7.35 8.80
N VAL A 342 25.23 -7.59 9.67
CA VAL A 342 26.60 -7.91 9.28
C VAL A 342 26.74 -9.22 8.50
N THR A 343 25.77 -10.13 8.61
CA THR A 343 25.77 -11.42 7.92
C THR A 343 25.18 -11.34 6.50
N GLY A 344 24.47 -10.25 6.18
CA GLY A 344 23.74 -10.10 4.94
C GLY A 344 22.22 -10.32 5.09
N LYS A 345 21.74 -10.48 6.32
CA LYS A 345 20.33 -10.78 6.59
C LYS A 345 19.50 -9.50 6.62
N VAL A 346 18.34 -9.55 5.97
CA VAL A 346 17.36 -8.46 5.99
C VAL A 346 16.47 -8.61 7.22
N PHE A 347 16.12 -7.47 7.84
CA PHE A 347 15.30 -7.46 9.05
C PHE A 347 13.92 -8.09 8.79
N HIS A 348 13.40 -8.77 9.79
CA HIS A 348 11.98 -9.08 9.88
C HIS A 348 11.20 -7.80 10.16
N GLU A 349 11.59 -7.10 11.23
CA GLU A 349 11.01 -5.82 11.64
C GLU A 349 12.08 -4.76 11.91
N LEU A 350 11.81 -3.52 11.53
CA LEU A 350 12.55 -2.34 11.95
C LEU A 350 11.56 -1.32 12.48
N THR A 351 11.69 -1.01 13.77
CA THR A 351 10.85 -0.01 14.43
C THR A 351 11.15 1.39 13.90
N ILE A 352 10.13 2.26 13.88
CA ILE A 352 10.31 3.70 13.61
C ILE A 352 11.32 4.33 14.60
N SER A 353 11.41 3.77 15.80
CA SER A 353 12.34 4.20 16.84
C SER A 353 13.79 3.69 16.64
N GLY A 354 14.09 2.91 15.59
CA GLY A 354 15.46 2.55 15.16
C GLY A 354 16.00 1.21 15.64
N VAL A 355 15.17 0.31 16.16
CA VAL A 355 15.55 -1.06 16.59
C VAL A 355 15.07 -2.09 15.58
N ALA A 356 15.99 -2.97 15.14
CA ALA A 356 15.74 -4.01 14.16
C ALA A 356 15.80 -5.43 14.76
N HIS A 357 14.96 -6.32 14.24
CA HIS A 357 14.89 -7.75 14.56
C HIS A 357 15.03 -8.56 13.26
N TYR A 358 15.74 -9.68 13.31
CA TYR A 358 16.12 -10.46 12.12
C TYR A 358 15.72 -11.93 12.25
N ASP A 359 14.49 -12.23 12.67
CA ASP A 359 13.98 -13.60 12.90
C ASP A 359 13.15 -14.19 11.74
N ALA A 360 13.27 -13.59 10.54
CA ALA A 360 12.64 -14.07 9.32
C ALA A 360 13.62 -14.83 8.41
N ALA A 361 13.22 -16.01 7.91
CA ALA A 361 13.96 -16.79 6.93
C ALA A 361 13.67 -16.37 5.47
N ASP A 362 12.53 -15.73 5.23
CA ASP A 362 12.06 -15.34 3.90
C ASP A 362 12.43 -13.90 3.50
N SER A 363 12.71 -13.01 4.44
CA SER A 363 12.95 -11.59 4.17
C SER A 363 14.19 -11.35 3.28
N THR A 364 15.27 -12.10 3.50
CA THR A 364 16.50 -11.97 2.68
C THR A 364 16.31 -12.46 1.23
N PRO A 365 15.75 -13.66 0.95
CA PRO A 365 15.47 -14.04 -0.45
C PRO A 365 14.38 -13.15 -1.09
N LEU A 366 13.41 -12.64 -0.32
CA LEU A 366 12.43 -11.66 -0.82
C LEU A 366 13.09 -10.34 -1.25
N PHE A 367 14.06 -9.84 -0.49
CA PHE A 367 14.84 -8.64 -0.86
C PHE A 367 15.59 -8.86 -2.19
N LEU A 368 16.26 -10.00 -2.34
CA LEU A 368 16.97 -10.36 -3.58
C LEU A 368 16.01 -10.39 -4.77
N ARG A 369 14.83 -10.98 -4.58
CA ARG A 369 13.76 -11.00 -5.57
C ARG A 369 13.25 -9.59 -5.91
N ALA A 370 13.06 -8.73 -4.91
CA ALA A 370 12.61 -7.35 -5.08
C ALA A 370 13.62 -6.50 -5.88
N VAL A 371 14.92 -6.69 -5.66
CA VAL A 371 15.97 -6.06 -6.47
C VAL A 371 15.91 -6.53 -7.92
N GLY A 372 15.74 -7.84 -8.15
CA GLY A 372 15.56 -8.39 -9.50
C GLY A 372 14.30 -7.85 -10.20
N ALA A 373 13.18 -7.77 -9.49
CA ALA A 373 11.95 -7.18 -10.01
C ALA A 373 12.12 -5.67 -10.32
N TYR A 374 12.84 -4.94 -9.46
CA TYR A 374 13.16 -3.53 -9.71
C TYR A 374 13.98 -3.38 -11.00
N ALA A 375 14.96 -4.25 -11.24
CA ALA A 375 15.74 -4.26 -12.48
C ALA A 375 14.86 -4.48 -13.72
N GLU A 376 13.97 -5.48 -13.68
CA GLU A 376 13.03 -5.78 -14.77
C GLU A 376 12.12 -4.60 -15.12
N TRP A 377 11.61 -3.89 -14.11
CA TRP A 377 10.67 -2.80 -14.31
C TRP A 377 11.34 -1.47 -14.67
N THR A 378 12.51 -1.19 -14.11
CA THR A 378 13.11 0.16 -14.18
C THR A 378 14.32 0.25 -15.09
N GLY A 379 15.12 -0.81 -15.20
CA GLY A 379 16.43 -0.76 -15.85
C GLY A 379 17.40 0.25 -15.20
N ASP A 380 17.17 0.66 -13.95
CA ASP A 380 17.97 1.67 -13.24
C ASP A 380 19.29 1.07 -12.74
N VAL A 381 20.29 1.07 -13.65
CA VAL A 381 21.62 0.49 -13.43
C VAL A 381 22.37 1.19 -12.28
N ASP A 382 22.14 2.48 -12.06
CA ASP A 382 22.80 3.23 -10.98
C ASP A 382 22.37 2.72 -9.61
N ALA A 383 21.05 2.55 -9.39
CA ALA A 383 20.54 1.96 -8.15
C ALA A 383 21.01 0.52 -7.98
N LEU A 384 20.98 -0.29 -9.05
CA LEU A 384 21.45 -1.68 -9.01
C LEU A 384 22.93 -1.77 -8.64
N THR A 385 23.77 -0.90 -9.22
CA THR A 385 25.20 -0.82 -8.92
C THR A 385 25.43 -0.44 -7.46
N ALA A 386 24.68 0.54 -6.94
CA ALA A 386 24.76 0.97 -5.55
C ALA A 386 24.35 -0.14 -4.56
N TRP A 387 23.33 -0.94 -4.91
CA TRP A 387 22.88 -2.05 -4.07
C TRP A 387 23.68 -3.33 -4.25
N TRP A 388 24.46 -3.49 -5.32
CA TRP A 388 25.14 -4.74 -5.65
C TRP A 388 25.96 -5.32 -4.49
N PRO A 389 26.74 -4.53 -3.72
CA PRO A 389 27.45 -5.05 -2.55
C PRO A 389 26.53 -5.63 -1.47
N HIS A 390 25.31 -5.12 -1.32
CA HIS A 390 24.30 -5.65 -0.40
C HIS A 390 23.65 -6.92 -0.97
N VAL A 391 23.39 -6.96 -2.28
CA VAL A 391 22.90 -8.15 -3.00
C VAL A 391 23.87 -9.31 -2.84
N LEU A 392 25.18 -9.08 -3.00
CA LEU A 392 26.20 -10.13 -2.84
C LEU A 392 26.24 -10.70 -1.42
N ARG A 393 26.09 -9.86 -0.38
CA ARG A 393 26.03 -10.32 1.02
C ARG A 393 24.75 -11.12 1.29
N ALA A 394 23.60 -10.62 0.84
CA ALA A 394 22.34 -11.33 0.99
C ALA A 394 22.34 -12.68 0.24
N PHE A 395 22.87 -12.72 -0.98
CA PHE A 395 23.02 -13.96 -1.74
C PHE A 395 23.90 -14.97 -0.99
N ALA A 396 25.07 -14.54 -0.50
CA ALA A 396 25.97 -15.39 0.27
C ALA A 396 25.33 -15.88 1.58
N PHE A 397 24.52 -15.05 2.24
CA PHE A 397 23.76 -15.44 3.44
C PHE A 397 22.77 -16.56 3.13
N VAL A 398 21.92 -16.39 2.11
CA VAL A 398 20.90 -17.39 1.74
C VAL A 398 21.56 -18.69 1.26
N GLU A 399 22.63 -18.60 0.48
CA GLU A 399 23.39 -19.77 0.04
C GLU A 399 24.06 -20.50 1.21
N ALA A 400 24.51 -19.80 2.26
CA ALA A 400 25.03 -20.44 3.47
C ALA A 400 23.95 -21.11 4.33
N CYS A 401 22.67 -20.85 4.04
CA CYS A 401 21.54 -21.54 4.69
C CYS A 401 21.23 -22.90 4.04
N ASP A 402 21.79 -23.21 2.87
CA ASP A 402 21.75 -24.53 2.22
C ASP A 402 22.88 -25.42 2.81
N ARG A 403 22.56 -26.20 3.84
CA ARG A 403 23.54 -26.99 4.60
C ARG A 403 23.82 -28.35 3.99
N ASP A 404 22.88 -28.90 3.25
CA ASP A 404 23.02 -30.21 2.59
C ASP A 404 23.51 -30.10 1.13
N GLY A 405 23.55 -28.88 0.57
CA GLY A 405 24.10 -28.55 -0.73
C GLY A 405 23.14 -28.79 -1.89
N ASP A 406 21.85 -29.06 -1.62
CA ASP A 406 20.83 -29.35 -2.63
C ASP A 406 20.35 -28.10 -3.40
N GLY A 407 20.76 -26.90 -2.97
CA GLY A 407 20.43 -25.61 -3.56
C GLY A 407 19.24 -24.89 -2.90
N LEU A 408 18.53 -25.53 -1.97
CA LEU A 408 17.43 -24.94 -1.22
C LEU A 408 17.89 -24.46 0.17
N PRO A 409 17.48 -23.27 0.62
CA PRO A 409 17.84 -22.81 1.96
C PRO A 409 16.98 -23.48 3.04
N GLU A 410 17.61 -23.90 4.15
CA GLU A 410 16.89 -24.31 5.36
C GLU A 410 16.53 -23.12 6.27
N ASN A 411 15.33 -23.17 6.85
CA ASN A 411 14.85 -22.22 7.85
C ASN A 411 15.46 -22.47 9.24
N THR A 412 15.90 -23.70 9.52
CA THR A 412 16.36 -24.12 10.85
C THR A 412 17.47 -23.20 11.35
N GLY A 413 17.32 -22.57 12.51
CA GLY A 413 18.31 -21.64 13.08
C GLY A 413 18.44 -20.30 12.35
N VAL A 414 17.64 -20.06 11.31
CA VAL A 414 17.55 -18.78 10.61
C VAL A 414 16.35 -18.00 11.11
N GLY A 415 15.18 -18.63 11.21
CA GLY A 415 13.94 -17.92 11.53
C GLY A 415 12.73 -18.64 10.96
N HIS A 416 11.58 -18.00 11.01
CA HIS A 416 10.37 -18.54 10.38
C HIS A 416 10.26 -18.08 8.92
N GLY A 417 9.67 -18.93 8.08
CA GLY A 417 9.11 -18.49 6.80
C GLY A 417 7.83 -17.69 7.04
N TRP A 418 6.89 -17.76 6.10
CA TRP A 418 5.60 -17.09 6.25
C TRP A 418 4.78 -17.55 7.47
N ILE A 419 4.74 -18.87 7.70
CA ILE A 419 4.01 -19.44 8.82
C ILE A 419 4.91 -19.38 10.05
N GLU A 420 4.58 -18.48 10.97
CA GLU A 420 5.42 -18.20 12.14
C GLU A 420 5.11 -19.13 13.31
N MET A 421 3.84 -19.54 13.42
CA MET A 421 3.33 -20.26 14.58
C MET A 421 2.04 -21.03 14.25
N GLY A 422 1.58 -21.82 15.21
CA GLY A 422 0.34 -22.58 15.11
C GLY A 422 0.54 -23.96 14.47
N PRO A 423 -0.57 -24.64 14.13
CA PRO A 423 -0.55 -26.07 13.81
C PRO A 423 0.04 -26.41 12.43
N LEU A 424 0.38 -25.40 11.63
CA LEU A 424 1.03 -25.54 10.32
C LEU A 424 2.53 -25.17 10.35
N GLY A 425 3.06 -24.79 11.52
CA GLY A 425 4.46 -24.40 11.69
C GLY A 425 5.43 -25.60 11.69
N GLY A 426 6.73 -25.30 11.79
CA GLY A 426 7.77 -26.32 11.96
C GLY A 426 8.47 -26.80 10.69
N GLY A 427 8.26 -26.14 9.55
CA GLY A 427 8.94 -26.47 8.29
C GLY A 427 10.42 -26.13 8.30
N ALA A 428 11.28 -27.14 8.15
CA ALA A 428 12.73 -26.97 8.00
C ALA A 428 13.09 -26.45 6.61
N VAL A 429 12.41 -26.93 5.56
CA VAL A 429 12.44 -26.38 4.20
C VAL A 429 10.99 -26.17 3.77
N THR A 430 10.63 -24.96 3.33
CA THR A 430 9.26 -24.64 2.90
C THR A 430 9.22 -24.40 1.40
N SER A 431 8.16 -24.86 0.73
CA SER A 431 7.97 -24.59 -0.71
C SER A 431 7.84 -23.09 -1.01
N TYR A 432 7.33 -22.32 -0.04
CA TYR A 432 7.28 -20.86 -0.09
C TYR A 432 8.66 -20.22 -0.21
N VAL A 433 9.59 -20.50 0.72
CA VAL A 433 10.93 -19.89 0.71
C VAL A 433 11.73 -20.40 -0.49
N ALA A 434 11.62 -21.70 -0.80
CA ALA A 434 12.25 -22.29 -1.98
C ALA A 434 11.81 -21.59 -3.28
N ALA A 435 10.52 -21.33 -3.45
CA ALA A 435 10.01 -20.66 -4.65
C ALA A 435 10.48 -19.21 -4.77
N ILE A 436 10.49 -18.47 -3.66
CA ILE A 436 11.03 -17.10 -3.64
C ILE A 436 12.51 -17.09 -4.00
N TRP A 437 13.28 -18.04 -3.45
CA TRP A 437 14.71 -18.17 -3.73
C TRP A 437 14.99 -18.45 -5.20
N ILE A 438 14.28 -19.42 -5.78
CA ILE A 438 14.38 -19.77 -7.20
C ILE A 438 14.00 -18.56 -8.08
N ASP A 439 12.90 -17.88 -7.78
CA ASP A 439 12.49 -16.67 -8.51
C ASP A 439 13.53 -15.55 -8.37
N ALA A 440 14.11 -15.34 -7.19
CA ALA A 440 15.18 -14.37 -6.97
C ALA A 440 16.40 -14.66 -7.86
N LEU A 441 16.85 -15.92 -7.93
CA LEU A 441 17.99 -16.33 -8.75
C LEU A 441 17.70 -16.15 -10.25
N ARG A 442 16.51 -16.54 -10.72
CA ARG A 442 16.08 -16.34 -12.11
C ARG A 442 16.19 -14.87 -12.54
N ARG A 443 15.87 -13.95 -11.64
CA ARG A 443 15.88 -12.51 -11.87
C ARG A 443 17.27 -11.88 -11.72
N LEU A 444 18.09 -12.37 -10.79
CA LEU A 444 19.40 -11.79 -10.50
C LEU A 444 20.51 -12.27 -11.42
N VAL A 445 20.40 -13.45 -12.02
CA VAL A 445 21.40 -13.95 -12.99
C VAL A 445 21.59 -12.96 -14.17
N PRO A 446 20.52 -12.47 -14.84
CA PRO A 446 20.65 -11.44 -15.87
C PRO A 446 21.24 -10.13 -15.35
N VAL A 447 20.88 -9.72 -14.12
CA VAL A 447 21.39 -8.48 -13.51
C VAL A 447 22.89 -8.57 -13.25
N ALA A 448 23.38 -9.68 -12.70
CA ALA A 448 24.81 -9.92 -12.48
C ALA A 448 25.60 -9.82 -13.80
N ALA A 449 25.10 -10.46 -14.87
CA ALA A 449 25.72 -10.38 -16.19
C ALA A 449 25.71 -8.95 -16.74
N HIS A 450 24.60 -8.21 -16.57
CA HIS A 450 24.51 -6.82 -17.02
C HIS A 450 25.49 -5.88 -16.29
N LEU A 451 25.76 -6.15 -15.01
CA LEU A 451 26.74 -5.42 -14.21
C LEU A 451 28.19 -5.89 -14.44
N GLY A 452 28.42 -6.88 -15.32
CA GLY A 452 29.74 -7.43 -15.62
C GLY A 452 30.32 -8.38 -14.56
N ASP A 453 29.49 -8.88 -13.64
CA ASP A 453 29.89 -9.84 -12.60
C ASP A 453 29.57 -11.29 -13.05
N ASP A 454 30.28 -11.73 -14.09
CA ASP A 454 30.08 -13.05 -14.70
C ASP A 454 30.35 -14.21 -13.72
N GLY A 455 31.23 -13.99 -12.74
CA GLY A 455 31.57 -14.96 -11.70
C GLY A 455 30.38 -15.21 -10.78
N THR A 456 29.78 -14.15 -10.24
CA THR A 456 28.55 -14.27 -9.44
C THR A 456 27.40 -14.81 -10.29
N ALA A 457 27.25 -14.37 -11.54
CA ALA A 457 26.22 -14.89 -12.44
C ALA A 457 26.35 -16.41 -12.64
N ALA A 458 27.58 -16.93 -12.79
CA ALA A 458 27.84 -18.36 -12.93
C ALA A 458 27.53 -19.14 -11.65
N ARG A 459 27.89 -18.58 -10.49
CA ARG A 459 27.57 -19.17 -9.19
C ARG A 459 26.06 -19.24 -8.96
N MET A 460 25.34 -18.15 -9.18
CA MET A 460 23.88 -18.09 -9.09
C MET A 460 23.21 -19.09 -10.04
N ARG A 461 23.69 -19.23 -11.28
CA ARG A 461 23.20 -20.25 -12.24
C ARG A 461 23.38 -21.67 -11.73
N ALA A 462 24.53 -21.98 -11.12
CA ALA A 462 24.79 -23.31 -10.58
C ALA A 462 23.89 -23.62 -9.37
N VAL A 463 23.64 -22.64 -8.49
CA VAL A 463 22.69 -22.79 -7.37
C VAL A 463 21.27 -22.95 -7.90
N LEU A 464 20.86 -22.11 -8.85
CA LEU A 464 19.53 -22.18 -9.46
C LEU A 464 19.23 -23.56 -10.05
N ALA A 465 20.17 -24.14 -10.81
CA ALA A 465 19.99 -25.46 -11.40
C ALA A 465 19.81 -26.57 -10.34
N ARG A 466 20.52 -26.49 -9.21
CA ARG A 466 20.33 -27.43 -8.10
C ARG A 466 18.98 -27.20 -7.40
N ALA A 467 18.65 -25.95 -7.10
CA ALA A 467 17.39 -25.57 -6.45
C ALA A 467 16.15 -25.99 -7.28
N GLU A 468 16.17 -25.77 -8.60
CA GLU A 468 15.10 -26.19 -9.51
C GLU A 468 14.95 -27.72 -9.58
N HIS A 469 16.03 -28.47 -9.39
CA HIS A 469 15.96 -29.91 -9.26
C HIS A 469 15.44 -30.35 -7.88
N ALA A 470 15.98 -29.77 -6.81
CA ALA A 470 15.68 -30.13 -5.43
C ALA A 470 14.25 -29.78 -5.02
N VAL A 471 13.62 -28.75 -5.61
CA VAL A 471 12.23 -28.38 -5.28
C VAL A 471 11.24 -29.51 -5.59
N GLU A 472 11.56 -30.38 -6.56
CA GLU A 472 10.77 -31.57 -6.87
C GLU A 472 10.72 -32.58 -5.72
N SER A 473 11.72 -32.58 -4.82
CA SER A 473 11.71 -33.41 -3.61
C SER A 473 10.62 -33.01 -2.60
N LEU A 474 10.06 -31.81 -2.74
CA LEU A 474 8.91 -31.34 -1.95
C LEU A 474 7.57 -31.79 -2.53
N ARG A 475 7.57 -32.46 -3.70
CA ARG A 475 6.32 -32.89 -4.34
C ARG A 475 5.68 -34.03 -3.56
N GLY A 476 4.45 -33.79 -3.11
CA GLY A 476 3.62 -34.77 -2.44
C GLY A 476 3.09 -35.84 -3.40
N PRO A 477 2.48 -36.91 -2.86
CA PRO A 477 1.91 -38.01 -3.65
C PRO A 477 0.72 -37.57 -4.54
N ASP A 478 0.11 -36.43 -4.25
CA ASP A 478 -0.95 -35.82 -5.06
C ASP A 478 -0.41 -34.96 -6.21
N GLY A 479 0.92 -34.89 -6.36
CA GLY A 479 1.58 -34.14 -7.44
C GLY A 479 1.68 -32.64 -7.18
N VAL A 480 1.27 -32.14 -6.01
CA VAL A 480 1.40 -30.74 -5.59
C VAL A 480 2.64 -30.58 -4.72
N LEU A 481 3.30 -29.42 -4.73
CA LEU A 481 4.37 -29.14 -3.77
C LEU A 481 3.78 -29.06 -2.35
N ALA A 482 4.30 -29.88 -1.44
CA ALA A 482 3.95 -29.85 -0.04
C ALA A 482 4.22 -28.48 0.58
N LEU A 483 3.50 -28.14 1.65
CA LEU A 483 3.73 -26.90 2.40
C LEU A 483 5.19 -26.79 2.86
N HIS A 484 5.71 -27.88 3.43
CA HIS A 484 7.08 -27.96 3.91
C HIS A 484 7.55 -29.41 4.09
N ARG A 485 8.87 -29.56 4.22
CA ARG A 485 9.56 -30.72 4.78
C ARG A 485 10.02 -30.39 6.19
N ASP A 486 9.71 -31.23 7.16
CA ASP A 486 10.12 -31.05 8.55
C ASP A 486 11.59 -31.47 8.80
N ALA A 487 12.11 -31.23 10.00
CA ALA A 487 13.49 -31.56 10.36
C ALA A 487 13.80 -33.08 10.37
N HIS A 488 12.78 -33.94 10.28
CA HIS A 488 12.92 -35.39 10.16
C HIS A 488 12.77 -35.87 8.70
N GLY A 489 12.67 -34.94 7.74
CA GLY A 489 12.53 -35.24 6.32
C GLY A 489 11.11 -35.60 5.90
N ARG A 490 10.09 -35.41 6.74
CA ARG A 490 8.70 -35.73 6.42
C ARG A 490 8.04 -34.56 5.70
N LEU A 491 7.33 -34.85 4.61
CA LEU A 491 6.53 -33.86 3.90
C LEU A 491 5.20 -33.64 4.61
N SER A 492 4.78 -32.38 4.73
CA SER A 492 3.43 -32.02 5.13
C SER A 492 2.42 -32.50 4.07
N SER A 493 1.30 -33.07 4.52
CA SER A 493 0.15 -33.43 3.69
C SER A 493 -0.92 -32.33 3.65
N ASP A 494 -0.63 -31.14 4.21
CA ASP A 494 -1.61 -30.07 4.35
C ASP A 494 -1.84 -29.37 3.01
N ARG A 495 -3.09 -29.38 2.54
CA ARG A 495 -3.53 -28.54 1.42
C ARG A 495 -3.90 -27.17 1.95
N THR A 496 -3.13 -26.17 1.59
CA THR A 496 -3.26 -24.81 2.12
C THR A 496 -3.17 -23.76 1.02
N ALA A 497 -3.62 -22.55 1.33
CA ALA A 497 -3.45 -21.41 0.43
C ALA A 497 -1.97 -21.08 0.14
N MET A 498 -1.00 -21.53 0.95
CA MET A 498 0.43 -21.27 0.73
C MET A 498 0.97 -21.88 -0.56
N ALA A 499 0.37 -22.97 -1.04
CA ALA A 499 0.76 -23.58 -2.31
C ALA A 499 0.52 -22.66 -3.52
N THR A 500 -0.26 -21.59 -3.37
CA THR A 500 -0.47 -20.60 -4.44
C THR A 500 0.79 -19.81 -4.78
N VAL A 501 1.72 -19.61 -3.83
CA VAL A 501 2.95 -18.84 -4.08
C VAL A 501 3.88 -19.54 -5.07
N PRO A 502 4.29 -20.81 -4.89
CA PRO A 502 5.11 -21.50 -5.90
C PRO A 502 4.43 -21.54 -7.28
N ILE A 503 3.11 -21.75 -7.33
CA ILE A 503 2.34 -21.76 -8.57
C ILE A 503 2.39 -20.38 -9.25
N ALA A 504 2.14 -19.30 -8.49
CA ALA A 504 2.18 -17.92 -8.98
C ALA A 504 3.57 -17.52 -9.51
N LEU A 505 4.64 -18.06 -8.93
CA LEU A 505 6.03 -17.83 -9.33
C LEU A 505 6.51 -18.81 -10.43
N GLY A 506 5.67 -19.76 -10.85
CA GLY A 506 6.03 -20.77 -11.86
C GLY A 506 7.17 -21.70 -11.39
N VAL A 507 7.15 -22.11 -10.13
CA VAL A 507 8.12 -23.03 -9.53
C VAL A 507 7.48 -24.38 -9.28
N GLY A 508 8.08 -25.45 -9.81
CA GLY A 508 7.58 -26.82 -9.67
C GLY A 508 6.20 -27.02 -10.28
N ALA A 509 5.91 -26.37 -11.42
CA ALA A 509 4.61 -26.43 -12.09
C ALA A 509 4.17 -27.87 -12.37
N SER A 510 2.89 -28.14 -12.16
CA SER A 510 2.28 -29.47 -12.29
C SER A 510 0.88 -29.38 -12.85
N SER A 511 0.43 -30.44 -13.55
CA SER A 511 -0.97 -30.54 -13.97
C SER A 511 -1.93 -30.60 -12.77
N SER A 512 -1.47 -31.09 -11.61
CA SER A 512 -2.23 -31.11 -10.36
C SER A 512 -2.53 -29.72 -9.82
N ASP A 513 -1.79 -28.68 -10.21
CA ASP A 513 -2.00 -27.31 -9.73
C ASP A 513 -3.40 -26.80 -10.10
N HIS A 514 -3.91 -27.18 -11.27
CA HIS A 514 -5.27 -26.84 -11.68
C HIS A 514 -6.35 -27.45 -10.78
N GLU A 515 -6.12 -28.65 -10.25
CA GLU A 515 -7.04 -29.30 -9.33
C GLU A 515 -7.01 -28.63 -7.96
N LEU A 516 -5.81 -28.34 -7.44
CA LEU A 516 -5.65 -27.61 -6.19
C LEU A 516 -6.33 -26.24 -6.24
N LEU A 517 -6.08 -25.45 -7.31
CA LEU A 517 -6.67 -24.13 -7.45
C LEU A 517 -8.21 -24.18 -7.57
N ARG A 518 -8.75 -25.24 -8.18
CA ARG A 518 -10.20 -25.50 -8.20
C ARG A 518 -10.75 -25.79 -6.80
N ASP A 519 -10.04 -26.58 -6.00
CA ASP A 519 -10.44 -26.87 -4.61
C ASP A 519 -10.36 -25.61 -3.74
N LEU A 520 -9.28 -24.82 -3.85
CA LEU A 520 -9.14 -23.52 -3.17
C LEU A 520 -10.23 -22.52 -3.55
N ALA A 521 -10.82 -22.65 -4.74
CA ALA A 521 -11.96 -21.84 -5.18
C ALA A 521 -13.32 -22.32 -4.64
N SER A 522 -13.38 -23.53 -4.10
CA SER A 522 -14.62 -24.09 -3.55
C SER A 522 -15.01 -23.38 -2.24
N PRO A 523 -16.28 -23.53 -1.80
CA PRO A 523 -16.74 -23.00 -0.51
C PRO A 523 -15.97 -23.55 0.70
N ARG A 524 -15.21 -24.65 0.53
CA ARG A 524 -14.35 -25.20 1.58
C ARG A 524 -13.28 -24.19 2.00
N PHE A 525 -12.70 -23.48 1.04
CA PHE A 525 -11.61 -22.52 1.28
C PHE A 525 -12.04 -21.07 1.05
N SER A 526 -12.82 -20.80 0.02
CA SER A 526 -13.16 -19.43 -0.39
C SER A 526 -14.48 -18.96 0.23
N ALA A 527 -14.51 -17.69 0.61
CA ALA A 527 -15.69 -16.94 1.06
C ALA A 527 -15.87 -15.70 0.17
N PRO A 528 -17.03 -15.01 0.23
CA PRO A 528 -17.24 -13.77 -0.54
C PRO A 528 -16.23 -12.65 -0.26
N TRP A 529 -15.57 -12.68 0.91
CA TRP A 529 -14.57 -11.69 1.33
C TRP A 529 -13.11 -12.16 1.17
N GLY A 530 -12.86 -13.40 0.74
CA GLY A 530 -11.51 -13.87 0.46
C GLY A 530 -11.24 -15.34 0.76
N LEU A 531 -9.98 -15.71 0.57
CA LEU A 531 -9.45 -17.07 0.72
C LEU A 531 -8.96 -17.33 2.15
N ARG A 532 -9.39 -18.46 2.72
CA ARG A 532 -8.92 -19.01 4.01
C ARG A 532 -7.65 -19.84 3.82
N MET A 533 -6.84 -19.95 4.88
CA MET A 533 -5.64 -20.79 4.87
C MET A 533 -5.94 -22.29 4.78
N LEU A 534 -6.92 -22.74 5.58
CA LEU A 534 -7.37 -24.13 5.70
C LEU A 534 -8.83 -24.26 5.25
N PRO A 535 -9.27 -25.47 4.86
CA PRO A 535 -10.66 -25.69 4.54
C PRO A 535 -11.50 -25.73 5.83
N VAL A 536 -12.76 -25.30 5.75
CA VAL A 536 -13.66 -25.20 6.91
C VAL A 536 -13.98 -26.52 7.62
N ASP A 537 -13.72 -27.67 6.97
CA ASP A 537 -13.88 -29.01 7.55
C ASP A 537 -12.58 -29.60 8.10
N ASP A 538 -11.45 -28.88 8.04
CA ASP A 538 -10.24 -29.27 8.76
C ASP A 538 -10.48 -29.16 10.28
N PRO A 539 -10.15 -30.19 11.09
CA PRO A 539 -10.32 -30.12 12.54
C PRO A 539 -9.56 -28.99 13.24
N ARG A 540 -8.54 -28.42 12.59
CA ARG A 540 -7.75 -27.28 13.08
C ARG A 540 -8.33 -25.93 12.65
N TYR A 541 -9.38 -25.94 11.82
CA TYR A 541 -10.01 -24.72 11.34
C TYR A 541 -10.60 -23.91 12.50
N ASP A 542 -10.15 -22.67 12.61
CA ASP A 542 -10.76 -21.67 13.48
C ASP A 542 -10.85 -20.33 12.72
N PRO A 543 -12.07 -19.79 12.51
CA PRO A 543 -12.27 -18.59 11.70
C PRO A 543 -11.54 -17.35 12.22
N VAL A 544 -11.12 -17.31 13.49
CA VAL A 544 -10.30 -16.22 14.05
C VAL A 544 -8.81 -16.56 14.17
N ALA A 545 -8.40 -17.79 13.86
CA ALA A 545 -7.00 -18.19 13.95
C ALA A 545 -6.19 -17.69 12.75
N TYR A 546 -5.13 -16.95 13.06
CA TYR A 546 -4.27 -16.21 12.13
C TYR A 546 -3.79 -17.05 10.93
N HIS A 547 -3.19 -18.22 11.20
CA HIS A 547 -2.72 -19.16 10.16
C HIS A 547 -3.59 -20.43 10.04
N ALA A 548 -4.77 -20.48 10.66
CA ALA A 548 -5.55 -21.72 10.69
C ALA A 548 -7.04 -21.54 10.35
N GLY A 549 -7.51 -20.35 9.97
CA GLY A 549 -8.86 -20.24 9.41
C GLY A 549 -9.34 -18.84 9.06
N SER A 550 -8.65 -17.78 9.51
CA SER A 550 -8.91 -16.44 9.00
C SER A 550 -8.69 -16.35 7.49
N ALA A 551 -9.47 -15.49 6.83
CA ALA A 551 -9.33 -15.15 5.43
C ALA A 551 -8.42 -13.94 5.26
N TRP A 552 -7.52 -13.98 4.28
CA TRP A 552 -6.52 -12.94 4.07
C TRP A 552 -6.64 -12.37 2.65
N PRO A 553 -6.71 -11.04 2.49
CA PRO A 553 -6.56 -10.42 1.19
C PRO A 553 -5.25 -10.79 0.50
N LEU A 554 -4.18 -11.00 1.27
CA LEU A 554 -2.91 -11.45 0.73
C LEU A 554 -3.01 -12.83 0.04
N PHE A 555 -3.53 -13.84 0.74
CA PHE A 555 -3.69 -15.19 0.16
C PHE A 555 -4.64 -15.19 -1.02
N THR A 556 -5.66 -14.35 -0.97
CA THR A 556 -6.60 -14.14 -2.08
C THR A 556 -5.88 -13.59 -3.31
N GLY A 557 -4.97 -12.62 -3.13
CA GLY A 557 -4.15 -12.06 -4.20
C GLY A 557 -3.11 -13.04 -4.75
N TRP A 558 -2.44 -13.83 -3.89
CA TRP A 558 -1.55 -14.91 -4.35
C TRP A 558 -2.30 -15.98 -5.14
N ALA A 559 -3.49 -16.38 -4.68
CA ALA A 559 -4.35 -17.29 -5.43
C ALA A 559 -4.79 -16.68 -6.77
N ALA A 560 -5.07 -15.36 -6.82
CA ALA A 560 -5.38 -14.68 -8.09
C ALA A 560 -4.21 -14.71 -9.07
N LEU A 561 -2.98 -14.49 -8.59
CA LEU A 561 -1.76 -14.63 -9.39
C LEU A 561 -1.55 -16.07 -9.88
N ALA A 562 -1.76 -17.07 -9.02
CA ALA A 562 -1.66 -18.49 -9.36
C ALA A 562 -2.71 -18.93 -10.38
N ASP A 563 -3.96 -18.47 -10.22
CA ASP A 563 -5.04 -18.66 -11.18
C ASP A 563 -4.65 -18.08 -12.55
N CYS A 564 -4.08 -16.87 -12.58
CA CYS A 564 -3.62 -16.26 -13.82
C CYS A 564 -2.43 -17.00 -14.45
N ALA A 565 -1.47 -17.45 -13.64
CA ALA A 565 -0.31 -18.20 -14.09
C ALA A 565 -0.69 -19.53 -14.76
N THR A 566 -1.74 -20.18 -14.25
CA THR A 566 -2.33 -21.42 -14.83
C THR A 566 -3.38 -21.16 -15.91
N GLY A 567 -3.63 -19.90 -16.28
CA GLY A 567 -4.55 -19.52 -17.35
C GLY A 567 -6.02 -19.39 -16.97
N ALA A 568 -6.39 -19.61 -15.70
CA ALA A 568 -7.76 -19.44 -15.19
C ALA A 568 -8.07 -17.98 -14.82
N VAL A 569 -7.99 -17.07 -15.80
CA VAL A 569 -7.91 -15.64 -15.52
C VAL A 569 -9.22 -15.02 -15.06
N ASP A 570 -10.36 -15.56 -15.48
CA ASP A 570 -11.66 -15.16 -14.93
C ASP A 570 -11.74 -15.40 -13.42
N ARG A 571 -11.19 -16.52 -12.95
CA ARG A 571 -11.13 -16.84 -11.52
C ARG A 571 -10.16 -15.91 -10.80
N GLY A 572 -9.03 -15.60 -11.42
CA GLY A 572 -8.09 -14.59 -10.94
C GLY A 572 -8.74 -13.21 -10.78
N LEU A 573 -9.44 -12.72 -11.80
CA LEU A 573 -10.15 -11.44 -11.74
C LEU A 573 -11.25 -11.47 -10.66
N ALA A 574 -12.06 -12.52 -10.59
CA ALA A 574 -13.13 -12.63 -9.59
C ALA A 574 -12.62 -12.54 -8.15
N ARG A 575 -11.43 -13.10 -7.86
CA ARG A 575 -10.77 -12.96 -6.55
C ARG A 575 -10.41 -11.51 -6.25
N VAL A 576 -9.87 -10.77 -7.21
CA VAL A 576 -9.51 -9.35 -7.01
C VAL A 576 -10.77 -8.49 -6.87
N GLN A 577 -11.82 -8.77 -7.65
CA GLN A 577 -13.12 -8.09 -7.54
C GLN A 577 -13.75 -8.31 -6.17
N SER A 578 -13.63 -9.50 -5.59
CA SER A 578 -14.06 -9.79 -4.21
C SER A 578 -13.33 -8.89 -3.20
N LEU A 579 -12.00 -8.72 -3.33
CA LEU A 579 -11.24 -7.81 -2.47
C LEU A 579 -11.66 -6.34 -2.64
N GLY A 580 -11.84 -5.90 -3.89
CA GLY A 580 -12.29 -4.53 -4.19
C GLY A 580 -13.68 -4.24 -3.63
N SER A 581 -14.62 -5.17 -3.84
CA SER A 581 -15.99 -5.07 -3.31
C SER A 581 -16.01 -5.02 -1.79
N TYR A 582 -15.20 -5.85 -1.13
CA TYR A 582 -15.06 -5.82 0.33
C TYR A 582 -14.54 -4.46 0.82
N ALA A 583 -13.46 -3.94 0.22
CA ALA A 583 -12.87 -2.66 0.60
C ALA A 583 -13.86 -1.49 0.45
N GLN A 584 -14.68 -1.51 -0.60
CA GLN A 584 -15.73 -0.50 -0.80
C GLN A 584 -16.87 -0.65 0.21
N ALA A 585 -17.32 -1.87 0.50
CA ALA A 585 -18.38 -2.13 1.48
C ALA A 585 -17.99 -1.66 2.90
N GLU A 586 -16.71 -1.78 3.26
CA GLU A 586 -16.20 -1.30 4.54
C GLU A 586 -16.23 0.23 4.68
N GLY A 587 -16.11 0.98 3.57
CA GLY A 587 -16.29 2.45 3.54
C GLY A 587 -15.28 3.28 4.36
N THR A 588 -14.26 2.66 4.94
CA THR A 588 -13.21 3.35 5.74
C THR A 588 -12.00 3.79 4.91
N GLY A 589 -11.92 3.32 3.65
CA GLY A 589 -10.80 3.50 2.76
C GLY A 589 -9.53 2.71 3.12
N GLY A 590 -9.55 1.89 4.18
CA GLY A 590 -8.45 1.00 4.56
C GLY A 590 -8.62 -0.41 4.02
N PHE A 591 -7.51 -1.15 3.92
CA PHE A 591 -7.48 -2.54 3.45
C PHE A 591 -7.13 -3.49 4.59
N ALA A 592 -8.09 -4.27 5.09
CA ALA A 592 -7.88 -5.13 6.24
C ALA A 592 -6.75 -6.16 6.04
N GLU A 593 -6.00 -6.44 7.10
CA GLU A 593 -4.95 -7.47 7.10
C GLU A 593 -5.55 -8.88 7.08
N VAL A 594 -6.44 -9.18 8.03
CA VAL A 594 -7.11 -10.46 8.16
C VAL A 594 -8.58 -10.28 8.54
N LEU A 595 -9.39 -11.18 7.99
CA LEU A 595 -10.83 -11.24 8.14
C LEU A 595 -11.21 -12.55 8.81
N ASN A 596 -12.26 -12.50 9.63
CA ASN A 596 -12.87 -13.69 10.20
C ASN A 596 -13.31 -14.62 9.06
N GLY A 597 -12.88 -15.88 9.12
CA GLY A 597 -13.11 -16.88 8.09
C GLY A 597 -14.59 -17.15 7.80
N ASP A 598 -15.51 -16.92 8.74
CA ASP A 598 -16.93 -17.27 8.60
C ASP A 598 -17.86 -16.07 8.40
N THR A 599 -17.41 -14.86 8.79
CA THR A 599 -18.27 -13.67 8.80
C THR A 599 -17.72 -12.49 8.01
N GLY A 600 -16.43 -12.49 7.65
CA GLY A 600 -15.77 -11.37 6.99
C GLY A 600 -15.52 -10.15 7.88
N ALA A 601 -15.89 -10.21 9.17
CA ALA A 601 -15.56 -9.17 10.13
C ALA A 601 -14.04 -9.06 10.33
N ARG A 602 -13.52 -7.86 10.60
CA ARG A 602 -12.08 -7.69 10.89
C ARG A 602 -11.67 -8.55 12.08
N ALA A 603 -10.63 -9.36 11.90
CA ALA A 603 -10.08 -10.22 12.97
C ALA A 603 -8.64 -9.83 13.35
N GLY A 604 -8.01 -8.94 12.57
CA GLY A 604 -6.58 -8.62 12.67
C GLY A 604 -6.19 -7.53 13.65
N VAL A 605 -4.87 -7.30 13.69
CA VAL A 605 -4.30 -6.14 14.38
C VAL A 605 -4.31 -4.93 13.45
N CYS A 606 -4.10 -5.13 12.14
CA CYS A 606 -4.11 -4.07 11.16
C CYS A 606 -5.46 -3.92 10.43
N PRO A 607 -6.21 -2.83 10.69
CA PRO A 607 -7.34 -2.46 9.86
C PRO A 607 -6.95 -1.92 8.47
N ASP A 608 -5.70 -1.48 8.28
CA ASP A 608 -5.22 -0.89 7.02
C ASP A 608 -3.79 -1.34 6.73
N GLN A 609 -3.63 -2.27 5.78
CA GLN A 609 -2.41 -3.04 5.57
C GLN A 609 -1.91 -2.90 4.12
N ALA A 610 -0.62 -2.60 3.96
CA ALA A 610 0.01 -2.27 2.70
C ALA A 610 -0.07 -3.42 1.68
N TRP A 611 0.21 -4.65 2.12
CA TRP A 611 0.15 -5.81 1.23
C TRP A 611 -1.27 -6.13 0.72
N SER A 612 -2.31 -5.66 1.42
CA SER A 612 -3.71 -5.97 1.13
C SER A 612 -4.17 -5.01 0.04
N ALA A 613 -3.76 -3.75 0.15
CA ALA A 613 -3.84 -2.79 -0.95
C ALA A 613 -3.03 -3.27 -2.17
N ALA A 614 -1.82 -3.80 -1.96
CA ALA A 614 -0.96 -4.31 -3.03
C ALA A 614 -1.60 -5.47 -3.82
N MET A 615 -2.43 -6.29 -3.17
CA MET A 615 -3.15 -7.41 -3.81
C MET A 615 -4.36 -6.99 -4.65
N ILE A 616 -4.76 -5.71 -4.64
CA ILE A 616 -5.63 -5.16 -5.68
C ILE A 616 -4.85 -4.92 -6.98
N LEU A 617 -3.60 -4.45 -6.86
CA LEU A 617 -2.82 -3.91 -7.96
C LEU A 617 -2.05 -5.00 -8.72
N THR A 618 -1.26 -5.79 -7.99
CA THR A 618 -0.31 -6.74 -8.58
C THR A 618 -1.00 -7.80 -9.45
N PRO A 619 -2.09 -8.46 -9.01
CA PRO A 619 -2.72 -9.51 -9.81
C PRO A 619 -3.33 -9.00 -11.12
N ILE A 620 -3.80 -7.75 -11.17
CA ILE A 620 -4.33 -7.17 -12.42
C ILE A 620 -3.21 -6.94 -13.43
N VAL A 621 -2.08 -6.37 -12.99
CA VAL A 621 -0.97 -6.02 -13.91
C VAL A 621 -0.17 -7.27 -14.32
N ARG A 622 0.25 -8.08 -13.35
CA ARG A 622 1.11 -9.25 -13.58
C ARG A 622 0.33 -10.49 -13.99
N GLY A 623 -0.90 -10.64 -13.50
CA GLY A 623 -1.76 -11.79 -13.76
C GLY A 623 -2.68 -11.55 -14.95
N VAL A 624 -3.71 -10.71 -14.77
CA VAL A 624 -4.78 -10.51 -15.76
C VAL A 624 -4.26 -9.90 -17.07
N ALA A 625 -3.52 -8.80 -16.98
CA ALA A 625 -2.87 -8.16 -18.12
C ALA A 625 -1.60 -8.92 -18.59
N GLY A 626 -1.02 -9.74 -17.72
CA GLY A 626 0.12 -10.60 -18.05
C GLY A 626 1.40 -9.84 -18.41
N LEU A 627 1.63 -8.68 -17.81
CA LEU A 627 2.82 -7.85 -18.09
C LEU A 627 4.09 -8.48 -17.49
N VAL A 628 5.09 -8.72 -18.34
CA VAL A 628 6.43 -9.19 -17.98
C VAL A 628 7.45 -8.20 -18.56
N PRO A 629 7.92 -7.23 -17.77
CA PRO A 629 8.85 -6.21 -18.23
C PRO A 629 10.29 -6.73 -18.24
N ASP A 630 11.09 -6.18 -19.14
CA ASP A 630 12.53 -6.38 -19.26
C ASP A 630 13.16 -5.06 -19.71
N ALA A 631 13.10 -4.07 -18.81
CA ALA A 631 13.55 -2.71 -19.06
C ALA A 631 15.05 -2.65 -19.38
N LEU A 632 15.87 -3.55 -18.81
CA LEU A 632 17.30 -3.65 -19.11
C LEU A 632 17.58 -3.91 -20.60
N ASN A 633 16.67 -4.63 -21.27
CA ASN A 633 16.77 -4.89 -22.72
C ASN A 633 15.78 -4.06 -23.54
N GLY A 634 15.07 -3.11 -22.91
CA GLY A 634 14.05 -2.28 -23.56
C GLY A 634 12.89 -3.11 -24.12
N ARG A 635 12.43 -4.14 -23.41
CA ARG A 635 11.30 -5.00 -23.82
C ARG A 635 10.23 -5.10 -22.75
N CYS A 636 9.03 -5.48 -23.17
CA CYS A 636 7.96 -5.93 -22.30
C CYS A 636 7.12 -6.98 -23.02
N THR A 637 7.01 -8.17 -22.45
CA THR A 637 6.08 -9.19 -22.93
C THR A 637 4.70 -8.94 -22.33
N ILE A 638 3.65 -9.07 -23.14
CA ILE A 638 2.25 -8.94 -22.74
C ILE A 638 1.56 -10.26 -23.01
N ARG A 639 1.39 -11.07 -21.95
CA ARG A 639 0.67 -12.35 -22.00
C ARG A 639 -0.79 -12.12 -21.64
N ALA A 640 -1.45 -11.25 -22.40
CA ALA A 640 -2.83 -10.87 -22.14
C ALA A 640 -3.73 -12.12 -22.09
N ARG A 641 -4.43 -12.30 -20.97
CA ARG A 641 -5.39 -13.39 -20.81
C ARG A 641 -6.75 -12.82 -20.42
N VAL A 642 -7.24 -11.89 -21.24
CA VAL A 642 -8.38 -11.01 -20.91
C VAL A 642 -9.60 -11.83 -20.45
N PRO A 643 -10.19 -11.49 -19.29
CA PRO A 643 -11.34 -12.19 -18.74
C PRO A 643 -12.51 -12.23 -19.73
N SER A 644 -13.20 -13.37 -19.80
CA SER A 644 -14.43 -13.54 -20.59
C SER A 644 -15.55 -12.61 -20.12
N ALA A 645 -15.58 -12.29 -18.82
CA ALA A 645 -16.57 -11.42 -18.21
C ALA A 645 -16.29 -9.91 -18.38
N ALA A 646 -15.04 -9.52 -18.66
CA ALA A 646 -14.66 -8.12 -18.82
C ALA A 646 -14.88 -7.68 -20.28
N GLY A 647 -15.92 -6.88 -20.53
CA GLY A 647 -16.15 -6.31 -21.86
C GLY A 647 -14.96 -5.47 -22.36
N THR A 648 -14.31 -4.74 -21.44
CA THR A 648 -13.09 -3.97 -21.70
C THR A 648 -12.21 -3.86 -20.45
N LEU A 649 -10.89 -3.88 -20.62
CA LEU A 649 -9.91 -3.55 -19.57
C LEU A 649 -8.96 -2.48 -20.10
N ARG A 650 -8.65 -1.45 -19.32
CA ARG A 650 -7.69 -0.41 -19.69
C ARG A 650 -6.69 -0.16 -18.59
N LEU A 651 -5.43 -0.11 -18.96
CA LEU A 651 -4.35 0.40 -18.13
C LEU A 651 -3.78 1.64 -18.79
N HIS A 652 -3.86 2.77 -18.10
CA HIS A 652 -3.34 4.05 -18.58
C HIS A 652 -2.01 4.37 -17.92
N GLY A 653 -1.03 4.80 -18.71
CA GLY A 653 0.27 5.24 -18.20
C GLY A 653 1.13 4.13 -17.60
N VAL A 654 0.98 2.88 -18.08
CA VAL A 654 1.87 1.75 -17.74
C VAL A 654 3.31 2.18 -18.01
N ARG A 655 4.21 1.93 -17.06
CA ARG A 655 5.60 2.37 -17.12
C ARG A 655 6.54 1.17 -17.12
N VAL A 656 7.45 1.12 -18.10
CA VAL A 656 8.57 0.17 -18.16
C VAL A 656 9.82 0.95 -18.54
N GLY A 657 10.79 0.99 -17.63
CA GLY A 657 11.91 1.93 -17.68
C GLY A 657 11.42 3.37 -17.72
N GLU A 658 11.90 4.12 -18.71
CA GLU A 658 11.48 5.49 -18.96
C GLU A 658 10.25 5.58 -19.87
N THR A 659 9.80 4.48 -20.45
CA THR A 659 8.70 4.46 -21.42
C THR A 659 7.36 4.37 -20.73
N ARG A 660 6.41 5.20 -21.16
CA ARG A 660 5.00 5.04 -20.80
C ARG A 660 4.11 4.79 -21.99
N PHE A 661 3.11 3.95 -21.77
CA PHE A 661 2.11 3.59 -22.77
C PHE A 661 0.79 3.21 -22.09
N ASP A 662 -0.29 3.30 -22.86
CA ASP A 662 -1.60 2.79 -22.46
C ASP A 662 -1.83 1.43 -23.13
N LEU A 663 -2.54 0.55 -22.42
CA LEU A 663 -3.04 -0.70 -22.94
C LEU A 663 -4.56 -0.72 -22.82
N HIS A 664 -5.23 -1.10 -23.89
CA HIS A 664 -6.68 -1.27 -23.93
C HIS A 664 -7.01 -2.63 -24.54
N TRP A 665 -7.62 -3.46 -23.72
CA TRP A 665 -8.22 -4.71 -24.14
C TRP A 665 -9.71 -4.53 -24.33
N ALA A 666 -10.24 -5.06 -25.44
CA ALA A 666 -11.67 -5.11 -25.70
C ALA A 666 -12.05 -6.47 -26.27
N ARG A 667 -13.15 -7.04 -25.78
CA ARG A 667 -13.71 -8.30 -26.27
C ARG A 667 -15.02 -7.99 -27.00
N ALA A 668 -15.13 -8.43 -28.26
CA ALA A 668 -16.34 -8.29 -29.08
C ALA A 668 -16.49 -9.51 -29.99
N ASP A 669 -17.70 -10.03 -30.13
CA ASP A 669 -18.04 -11.14 -31.05
C ASP A 669 -17.14 -12.40 -30.95
N GLY A 670 -16.66 -12.72 -29.73
CA GLY A 670 -15.76 -13.87 -29.51
C GLY A 670 -14.29 -13.61 -29.89
N GLU A 671 -13.94 -12.37 -30.21
CA GLU A 671 -12.58 -11.92 -30.49
C GLU A 671 -12.07 -11.01 -29.38
N CYS A 672 -10.80 -11.19 -28.99
CA CYS A 672 -10.10 -10.28 -28.09
C CYS A 672 -9.13 -9.38 -28.86
N SER A 673 -9.21 -8.08 -28.62
CA SER A 673 -8.29 -7.08 -29.16
C SER A 673 -7.48 -6.37 -28.10
N LEU A 674 -6.21 -6.12 -28.41
CA LEU A 674 -5.28 -5.33 -27.62
C LEU A 674 -4.80 -4.14 -28.45
N ILE A 675 -4.99 -2.94 -27.92
CA ILE A 675 -4.45 -1.69 -28.44
C ILE A 675 -3.40 -1.17 -27.46
N ALA A 676 -2.18 -0.98 -27.95
CA ALA A 676 -1.10 -0.31 -27.21
C ALA A 676 -0.87 1.10 -27.78
N THR A 677 -0.83 2.12 -26.92
CA THR A 677 -0.62 3.52 -27.31
C THR A 677 0.56 4.11 -26.57
N HIS A 678 1.66 4.42 -27.27
CA HIS A 678 2.80 5.13 -26.70
C HIS A 678 2.40 6.52 -26.19
N ARG A 679 2.94 6.93 -25.04
CA ARG A 679 2.70 8.24 -24.42
C ARG A 679 3.97 9.06 -24.35
N GLU A 680 5.01 8.52 -23.72
CA GLU A 680 6.28 9.22 -23.46
C GLU A 680 7.46 8.24 -23.32
N GLY A 681 8.67 8.80 -23.34
CA GLY A 681 9.92 8.06 -23.16
C GLY A 681 10.43 7.34 -24.42
N PRO A 682 11.53 6.60 -24.30
CA PRO A 682 12.15 5.87 -25.40
C PRO A 682 11.25 4.76 -25.96
N SER A 683 11.64 4.24 -27.11
CA SER A 683 11.05 3.05 -27.70
C SER A 683 11.32 1.80 -26.87
N ILE A 684 10.30 0.97 -26.62
CA ILE A 684 10.47 -0.41 -26.16
C ILE A 684 9.84 -1.39 -27.14
N GLU A 685 10.35 -2.61 -27.13
CA GLU A 685 9.77 -3.75 -27.84
C GLU A 685 8.61 -4.34 -27.01
N LEU A 686 7.42 -4.39 -27.61
CA LEU A 686 6.30 -5.11 -27.03
C LEU A 686 6.19 -6.48 -27.71
N ASP A 687 6.39 -7.52 -26.92
CA ASP A 687 6.22 -8.90 -27.36
C ASP A 687 4.85 -9.40 -26.92
N VAL A 688 4.00 -9.77 -27.88
CA VAL A 688 2.67 -10.31 -27.62
C VAL A 688 2.67 -11.73 -28.18
N PRO A 689 2.85 -12.76 -27.35
CA PRO A 689 2.81 -14.14 -27.82
C PRO A 689 1.42 -14.41 -28.41
N VAL A 690 1.35 -14.55 -29.73
CA VAL A 690 0.12 -14.89 -30.43
C VAL A 690 0.02 -16.39 -30.62
N ASP A 691 -1.11 -16.97 -30.25
CA ASP A 691 -1.48 -18.31 -30.69
C ASP A 691 -1.64 -18.34 -32.21
N ALA A 692 -1.34 -19.50 -32.82
CA ALA A 692 -1.29 -19.70 -34.27
C ALA A 692 -2.59 -19.37 -35.03
N SER A 693 -3.69 -19.10 -34.33
CA SER A 693 -5.01 -18.75 -34.86
C SER A 693 -5.30 -17.24 -34.89
N ALA A 694 -4.44 -16.40 -34.33
CA ALA A 694 -4.65 -14.95 -34.26
C ALA A 694 -4.61 -14.28 -35.64
N ARG A 695 -5.60 -13.42 -35.93
CA ARG A 695 -5.65 -12.61 -37.16
C ARG A 695 -5.21 -11.19 -36.87
N GLU A 696 -4.12 -10.78 -37.50
CA GLU A 696 -3.63 -9.41 -37.40
C GLU A 696 -4.42 -8.50 -38.35
N THR A 697 -5.04 -7.44 -37.84
CA THR A 697 -5.67 -6.41 -38.68
C THR A 697 -5.06 -5.04 -38.38
N THR A 698 -4.15 -4.60 -39.24
CA THR A 698 -3.65 -3.22 -39.24
C THR A 698 -4.65 -2.32 -39.97
N ARG A 699 -5.40 -1.50 -39.24
CA ARG A 699 -6.21 -0.42 -39.85
C ARG A 699 -5.37 0.84 -39.96
N GLY A 700 -4.79 1.12 -41.12
CA GLY A 700 -4.16 2.41 -41.40
C GLY A 700 -3.39 2.50 -42.72
N SER A 701 -3.96 3.17 -43.72
CA SER A 701 -3.26 3.63 -44.92
C SER A 701 -2.53 4.94 -44.61
N GLY A 702 -1.27 4.87 -44.20
CA GLY A 702 -0.45 6.06 -43.99
C GLY A 702 1.03 5.72 -44.04
N ARG A 703 1.75 6.27 -45.01
CA ARG A 703 3.22 6.16 -45.07
C ARG A 703 3.82 6.63 -43.73
N PRO A 704 4.83 5.94 -43.18
CA PRO A 704 5.51 6.42 -41.99
C PRO A 704 6.25 7.72 -42.33
N LEU A 705 5.77 8.83 -41.79
CA LEU A 705 6.56 10.06 -41.70
C LEU A 705 7.60 9.83 -40.60
N ALA A 706 8.86 9.82 -40.99
CA ALA A 706 9.98 9.80 -40.06
C ALA A 706 9.83 10.95 -39.07
N THR A 707 9.52 10.62 -37.82
CA THR A 707 9.57 11.56 -36.70
C THR A 707 10.56 11.02 -35.69
N SER A 708 11.53 11.86 -35.35
CA SER A 708 12.58 11.61 -34.37
C SER A 708 12.02 11.69 -32.95
N GLY A 709 11.11 10.77 -32.59
CA GLY A 709 10.49 10.63 -31.27
C GLY A 709 10.12 9.17 -31.01
N GLY A 710 10.30 8.70 -29.76
CA GLY A 710 10.15 7.28 -29.39
C GLY A 710 8.84 6.63 -29.87
N MET A 711 8.94 5.40 -30.39
CA MET A 711 7.85 4.57 -30.91
C MET A 711 7.88 3.17 -30.29
N LEU A 712 6.75 2.47 -30.13
CA LEU A 712 6.80 1.05 -29.74
C LEU A 712 7.30 0.20 -30.92
N ARG A 713 8.02 -0.90 -30.65
CA ARG A 713 8.54 -1.84 -31.67
C ARG A 713 7.97 -3.25 -31.47
N ARG A 714 7.78 -4.01 -32.54
CA ARG A 714 7.37 -5.43 -32.50
C ARG A 714 8.59 -6.34 -32.39
N SER A 715 8.40 -7.54 -31.86
CA SER A 715 9.43 -8.59 -31.84
C SER A 715 9.84 -9.08 -33.25
N ASP A 716 9.02 -8.88 -34.28
CA ASP A 716 9.37 -9.14 -35.69
C ASP A 716 10.15 -7.98 -36.36
N GLY A 717 10.56 -6.98 -35.59
CA GLY A 717 11.34 -5.83 -36.06
C GLY A 717 10.53 -4.73 -36.76
N LYS A 718 9.20 -4.88 -36.90
CA LYS A 718 8.34 -3.83 -37.47
C LYS A 718 7.96 -2.76 -36.43
N GLN A 719 7.73 -1.53 -36.88
CA GLN A 719 7.36 -0.39 -36.03
C GLN A 719 5.85 -0.36 -35.77
N TRP A 720 5.43 0.01 -34.54
CA TRP A 720 4.02 0.33 -34.25
C TRP A 720 3.76 1.80 -34.62
N CYS A 721 2.71 2.08 -35.42
CA CYS A 721 2.44 3.44 -35.90
C CYS A 721 2.11 4.43 -34.77
N SER A 722 2.58 5.67 -34.94
CA SER A 722 2.50 6.78 -33.99
C SER A 722 1.09 7.34 -33.79
N ARG A 723 0.82 7.85 -32.57
CA ARG A 723 -0.18 8.85 -32.09
C ARG A 723 -1.65 8.82 -32.56
N GLU A 724 -1.99 8.30 -33.72
CA GLU A 724 -3.34 8.40 -34.31
C GLU A 724 -3.90 7.07 -34.83
N THR A 725 -3.14 5.97 -34.76
CA THR A 725 -3.58 4.70 -35.35
C THR A 725 -3.40 3.51 -34.40
N PRO A 726 -4.47 3.03 -33.74
CA PRO A 726 -4.46 1.82 -32.92
C PRO A 726 -4.06 0.60 -33.77
N ILE A 727 -3.23 -0.28 -33.22
CA ILE A 727 -3.05 -1.63 -33.77
C ILE A 727 -3.95 -2.57 -32.98
N SER A 728 -4.75 -3.37 -33.69
CA SER A 728 -5.68 -4.34 -33.12
C SER A 728 -5.18 -5.75 -33.38
N TRP A 729 -5.19 -6.57 -32.34
CA TRP A 729 -5.08 -8.01 -32.49
C TRP A 729 -6.48 -8.61 -32.45
N THR A 730 -6.67 -9.76 -33.09
CA THR A 730 -7.85 -10.59 -32.91
C THR A 730 -7.31 -11.96 -32.51
N VAL A 731 -7.54 -12.36 -31.27
CA VAL A 731 -7.26 -13.73 -30.80
C VAL A 731 -8.59 -14.49 -30.73
N PRO A 732 -8.76 -15.60 -31.46
CA PRO A 732 -9.92 -16.48 -31.33
C PRO A 732 -10.03 -17.03 -29.91
N ASP A 733 -11.24 -17.04 -29.37
CA ASP A 733 -11.55 -17.61 -28.05
C ASP A 733 -11.51 -19.15 -28.14
N GLU A 734 -10.32 -19.74 -28.17
CA GLU A 734 -10.17 -21.13 -27.77
C GLU A 734 -10.20 -21.15 -26.23
N GLY A 735 -11.36 -21.52 -25.67
CA GLY A 735 -11.47 -21.87 -24.25
C GLY A 735 -10.38 -22.88 -23.85
N PRO A 736 -10.08 -23.02 -22.55
CA PRO A 736 -8.92 -23.77 -22.08
C PRO A 736 -8.86 -25.17 -22.71
N ARG A 737 -7.79 -25.47 -23.45
CA ARG A 737 -7.42 -26.83 -23.84
C ARG A 737 -6.74 -27.55 -22.69
#